data_AF-W4V6U3-F1
#
_entry.id   AF-W4V6U3-F1
#
_cell.length_a   1.000
_cell.length_b   1.000
_cell.length_c   1.000
_cell.angle_alpha   90.00
_cell.angle_beta   90.00
_cell.angle_gamma   90.00
#
_symmetry.space_group_name_H-M   'P 1'
#
loop_
_entity.id
_entity.type
_entity.pdbx_description
1 polymer ?
#
loop_
_entity_poly.entity_id
_entity_poly.type
_entity_poly.pdbx_seq_one_letter_code
_entity_poly.pdbx_strand_id
1 'polypeptide(L)'
;MKNLKKLLAVLVVISMVSTFLVPAFADSFSYEKEAEELYKLGLYKGTSETEYVPNLEGKLDRQTGVVMLLRLFGQEDEALEIPMEEAAATLAAKFSDAADIADWAQRQVAYAVEKGYVKGYPDGTFGPNADLNGLAFCSLILQQLGYDGDFVYDEAAYKLQQFGGLTEEQAKIFNSKEGINRDSMVGIAYSALQAVYKETGKTVIEVLVENGNVDKELALEIGVLLKPIKEVKALADVKVQIGNTPELPEEVEVVYEDDTTAKLAVAWPTVDTSELGEQEIEGTIKGANGLAYRAPKATVKVVVTPEELVVVDVKADNLKEIVIDFNGEVAEKASEKTSYSIDGNDIELVTVSDDKTSVTLTAKNALKAEEEVEITIKTATGIKEEVTKTVVPVDYENPEALSIELIGPDSFEIEFSEPVTSSSDADVIVDDGTYYVSEKTLSDNYRKLTVVLGVSSLNEGTYKVRVKGYRDFAGNMLRSKTFDLEYVKDTTAPTARIKEATQNKLVIEFNEPATRDGYTGSEAALTRDYFYHTYSSWKPTKVVASDNNKVYTLHFSETENDGSYPVYLLPVGNVTVTILKEVDDDAIVDAWGNKVESDIKLTATVVADNEAPTVKSVKAEAEDKIEVVFSEDVNKDQAEKTDNYVIKKGGKEIDESFTVEYKSDETKAVITLSEKLAGGKYTIDIKGIKDTSVSQNEMKAVTLEFEVTDKTAPTVKSVTFVGKYIYVTFSEAMSTKGNGSV
;
A
#
# COMPACT_ATOMS: atom_id res chain seq x y z
N MET A 1 32.77 36.58 24.87
CA MET A 1 31.45 37.25 24.85
C MET A 1 30.60 36.56 23.79
N LYS A 2 29.39 36.11 24.16
CA LYS A 2 28.33 35.45 23.35
C LYS A 2 28.76 34.08 22.75
N ASN A 3 28.56 32.89 23.33
CA ASN A 3 27.56 32.27 24.23
C ASN A 3 26.11 32.25 23.71
N LEU A 4 25.70 31.15 23.03
CA LEU A 4 24.71 30.12 23.49
C LEU A 4 24.38 29.13 22.33
N LYS A 5 24.82 27.85 22.39
CA LYS A 5 24.05 26.60 22.68
C LYS A 5 22.94 26.30 21.64
N LYS A 6 22.86 25.21 20.85
CA LYS A 6 23.19 23.77 20.94
C LYS A 6 22.69 23.01 22.19
N LEU A 7 21.80 22.06 21.88
CA LEU A 7 21.49 20.75 22.49
C LEU A 7 20.52 20.63 23.69
N LEU A 8 19.49 19.81 23.42
CA LEU A 8 18.85 18.74 24.22
C LEU A 8 18.12 19.08 25.54
N ALA A 9 16.84 18.68 25.62
CA ALA A 9 16.29 17.87 26.72
C ALA A 9 14.84 17.43 26.45
N VAL A 10 14.65 16.13 26.22
CA VAL A 10 13.46 15.35 26.61
C VAL A 10 13.65 14.98 28.07
N LEU A 11 12.70 15.31 28.97
CA LEU A 11 12.43 14.58 30.23
C LEU A 11 11.25 15.19 31.02
N VAL A 12 10.17 14.40 31.10
CA VAL A 12 9.31 14.11 32.26
C VAL A 12 9.05 15.24 33.27
N VAL A 13 7.78 15.64 33.37
CA VAL A 13 7.17 16.06 34.65
C VAL A 13 5.82 15.36 34.83
N ILE A 14 5.85 14.21 35.51
CA ILE A 14 4.73 13.71 36.33
C ILE A 14 4.83 14.44 37.69
N SER A 15 3.67 14.90 38.17
CA SER A 15 3.39 15.39 39.53
C SER A 15 3.94 16.77 39.95
N MET A 16 3.01 17.74 40.01
CA MET A 16 2.86 18.55 41.21
C MET A 16 1.36 18.84 41.40
N VAL A 17 0.71 17.98 42.18
CA VAL A 17 -0.56 18.29 42.83
C VAL A 17 -0.25 19.36 43.88
N SER A 18 -0.30 20.62 43.49
CA SER A 18 -0.43 21.74 44.41
C SER A 18 -1.91 22.02 44.58
N THR A 19 -2.46 21.52 45.69
CA THR A 19 -3.78 21.92 46.19
C THR A 19 -3.74 23.39 46.55
N PHE A 20 -4.00 24.26 45.59
CA PHE A 20 -4.64 25.53 45.88
C PHE A 20 -6.14 25.29 45.80
N LEU A 21 -6.79 25.37 46.97
CA LEU A 21 -8.22 25.59 47.07
C LEU A 21 -8.55 26.85 46.26
N VAL A 22 -8.98 26.64 45.01
CA VAL A 22 -9.66 27.66 44.22
C VAL A 22 -11.06 27.80 44.84
N PRO A 23 -11.51 29.00 45.22
CA PRO A 23 -12.85 29.20 45.72
C PRO A 23 -13.87 28.69 44.70
N ALA A 24 -14.95 28.08 45.18
CA ALA A 24 -16.07 27.66 44.35
C ALA A 24 -16.57 28.85 43.52
N PHE A 25 -16.25 28.83 42.23
CA PHE A 25 -16.85 29.73 41.25
C PHE A 25 -18.25 29.18 40.91
N ALA A 26 -19.17 30.13 40.70
CA ALA A 26 -20.56 29.91 40.31
C ALA A 26 -20.70 28.94 39.13
N ASP A 27 -21.85 28.28 39.01
CA ASP A 27 -22.17 27.32 37.95
C ASP A 27 -21.65 27.80 36.58
N SER A 28 -20.62 27.13 36.05
CA SER A 28 -20.13 27.35 34.69
C SER A 28 -21.07 26.64 33.73
N PHE A 29 -21.63 27.35 32.74
CA PHE A 29 -22.49 26.76 31.71
C PHE A 29 -21.73 25.74 30.86
N SER A 30 -22.45 24.74 30.34
CA SER A 30 -21.82 23.63 29.62
C SER A 30 -21.42 24.01 28.19
N TYR A 31 -22.06 25.03 27.59
CA TYR A 31 -21.83 25.45 26.20
C TYR A 31 -21.50 26.95 26.07
N GLU A 32 -20.89 27.55 27.09
CA GLU A 32 -20.56 28.99 27.11
C GLU A 32 -19.59 29.39 25.99
N LYS A 33 -18.62 28.52 25.72
CA LYS A 33 -17.62 28.73 24.67
C LYS A 33 -18.26 28.69 23.29
N GLU A 34 -19.11 27.70 23.05
CA GLU A 34 -19.87 27.52 21.82
C GLU A 34 -20.82 28.71 21.59
N ALA A 35 -21.43 29.25 22.64
CA ALA A 35 -22.24 30.46 22.56
C ALA A 35 -21.42 31.68 22.09
N GLU A 36 -20.20 31.83 22.61
CA GLU A 36 -19.30 32.92 22.21
C GLU A 36 -18.84 32.77 20.76
N GLU A 37 -18.55 31.54 20.32
CA GLU A 37 -18.15 31.24 18.95
C GLU A 37 -19.30 31.45 17.96
N LEU A 38 -20.52 30.99 18.25
CA LEU A 38 -21.70 31.31 17.44
C LEU A 38 -21.97 32.81 17.39
N TYR A 39 -21.70 33.54 18.48
CA TYR A 39 -21.82 34.99 18.49
C TYR A 39 -20.80 35.67 17.56
N LYS A 40 -19.53 35.25 17.61
CA LYS A 40 -18.48 35.73 16.69
C LYS A 40 -18.83 35.45 15.23
N LEU A 41 -19.42 34.29 14.95
CA LEU A 41 -19.89 33.91 13.61
C LEU A 41 -21.17 34.65 13.18
N GLY A 42 -21.81 35.44 14.06
CA GLY A 42 -23.07 36.14 13.77
C GLY A 42 -24.33 35.27 13.82
N LEU A 43 -24.19 34.01 14.22
CA LEU A 43 -25.27 33.00 14.29
C LEU A 43 -25.99 33.00 15.65
N TYR A 44 -25.45 33.73 16.63
CA TYR A 44 -26.07 33.95 17.94
C TYR A 44 -25.94 35.42 18.35
N LYS A 45 -27.00 36.01 18.94
CA LYS A 45 -26.99 37.41 19.41
C LYS A 45 -27.34 37.55 20.90
N GLY A 46 -27.89 36.51 21.52
CA GLY A 46 -28.39 36.59 22.90
C GLY A 46 -29.60 37.54 23.03
N THR A 47 -29.62 38.39 24.05
CA THR A 47 -30.71 39.35 24.33
C THR A 47 -30.38 40.81 23.98
N SER A 48 -29.20 41.08 23.44
CA SER A 48 -28.78 42.42 23.04
C SER A 48 -28.36 42.42 21.58
N GLU A 49 -28.66 43.50 20.86
CA GLU A 49 -28.27 43.67 19.46
C GLU A 49 -26.84 44.22 19.31
N THR A 50 -26.26 44.75 20.38
CA THR A 50 -24.98 45.49 20.34
C THR A 50 -23.93 44.96 21.32
N GLU A 51 -24.31 44.12 22.28
CA GLU A 51 -23.42 43.57 23.30
C GLU A 51 -23.63 42.06 23.42
N TYR A 52 -22.56 41.32 23.74
CA TYR A 52 -22.69 39.89 23.99
C TYR A 52 -23.37 39.64 25.35
N VAL A 53 -24.70 39.43 25.31
CA VAL A 53 -25.53 39.10 26.47
C VAL A 53 -26.26 37.78 26.19
N PRO A 54 -25.61 36.62 26.41
CA PRO A 54 -26.12 35.35 25.90
C PRO A 54 -27.37 34.85 26.62
N ASN A 55 -27.59 35.19 27.89
CA ASN A 55 -28.75 34.72 28.68
C ASN A 55 -28.93 33.18 28.64
N LEU A 56 -27.87 32.42 28.92
CA LEU A 56 -27.83 30.95 28.76
C LEU A 56 -28.79 30.20 29.71
N GLU A 57 -29.04 30.73 30.92
CA GLU A 57 -30.04 30.21 31.87
C GLU A 57 -31.48 30.46 31.43
N GLY A 58 -31.67 31.37 30.48
CA GLY A 58 -32.99 31.77 30.01
C GLY A 58 -33.78 30.57 29.51
N LYS A 59 -35.05 30.53 29.90
CA LYS A 59 -36.02 29.58 29.37
C LYS A 59 -36.11 29.69 27.84
N LEU A 60 -36.20 28.55 27.15
CA LEU A 60 -36.41 28.51 25.71
C LEU A 60 -37.89 28.25 25.41
N ASP A 61 -38.59 29.30 24.97
CA ASP A 61 -39.93 29.15 24.41
C ASP A 61 -39.86 28.88 22.90
N ARG A 62 -40.98 28.42 22.33
CA ARG A 62 -41.07 27.99 20.95
C ARG A 62 -40.80 29.13 19.95
N GLN A 63 -41.30 30.34 20.20
CA GLN A 63 -41.04 31.50 19.34
C GLN A 63 -39.56 31.89 19.33
N THR A 64 -38.89 31.86 20.50
CA THR A 64 -37.44 32.09 20.58
C THR A 64 -36.68 31.01 19.81
N GLY A 65 -37.09 29.74 19.93
CA GLY A 65 -36.46 28.64 19.19
C GLY A 65 -36.54 28.79 17.68
N VAL A 66 -37.66 29.30 17.13
CA VAL A 66 -37.78 29.56 15.69
C VAL A 66 -36.88 30.71 15.23
N VAL A 67 -36.82 31.80 16.00
CA VAL A 67 -35.87 32.90 15.70
C VAL A 67 -34.43 32.39 15.72
N MET A 68 -34.10 31.53 16.69
CA MET A 68 -32.78 30.92 16.81
C MET A 68 -32.45 29.97 15.68
N LEU A 69 -33.43 29.19 15.20
CA LEU A 69 -33.27 28.37 13.99
C LEU A 69 -32.91 29.24 12.78
N LEU A 70 -33.67 30.30 12.52
CA LEU A 70 -33.39 31.15 11.36
C LEU A 70 -32.01 31.83 11.46
N ARG A 71 -31.57 32.23 12.66
CA ARG A 71 -30.21 32.76 12.87
C ARG A 71 -29.13 31.72 12.59
N LEU A 72 -29.28 30.50 13.12
CA LEU A 72 -28.35 29.40 12.87
C LEU A 72 -28.16 29.14 11.37
N PHE A 73 -29.21 29.33 10.58
CA PHE A 73 -29.20 29.10 9.13
C PHE A 73 -29.00 30.38 8.30
N GLY A 74 -28.68 31.53 8.93
CA GLY A 74 -28.40 32.79 8.23
C GLY A 74 -29.60 33.44 7.55
N GLN A 75 -30.83 33.06 7.93
CA GLN A 75 -32.09 33.45 7.29
C GLN A 75 -32.90 34.52 8.05
N GLU A 76 -32.42 35.00 9.20
CA GLU A 76 -33.15 36.00 9.99
C GLU A 76 -33.36 37.30 9.20
N ASP A 77 -32.35 37.77 8.47
CA ASP A 77 -32.45 39.04 7.75
C ASP A 77 -33.50 38.98 6.63
N GLU A 78 -33.56 37.87 5.87
CA GLU A 78 -34.62 37.63 4.88
C GLU A 78 -36.01 37.61 5.52
N ALA A 79 -36.14 37.01 6.70
CA ALA A 79 -37.41 37.02 7.42
C ALA A 79 -37.80 38.45 7.85
N LEU A 80 -36.83 39.27 8.25
CA LEU A 80 -37.08 40.65 8.68
C LEU A 80 -37.50 41.57 7.53
N GLU A 81 -37.27 41.20 6.27
CA GLU A 81 -37.76 41.92 5.09
C GLU A 81 -39.27 41.78 4.88
N ILE A 82 -39.93 40.75 5.45
CA ILE A 82 -41.38 40.57 5.35
C ILE A 82 -42.09 41.74 6.04
N PRO A 83 -43.01 42.46 5.36
CA PRO A 83 -43.82 43.49 5.98
C PRO A 83 -44.61 42.96 7.19
N MET A 84 -44.63 43.70 8.30
CA MET A 84 -45.26 43.24 9.54
C MET A 84 -46.74 42.87 9.37
N GLU A 85 -47.49 43.63 8.56
CA GLU A 85 -48.90 43.35 8.28
C GLU A 85 -49.09 42.04 7.51
N GLU A 86 -48.17 41.70 6.61
CA GLU A 86 -48.18 40.45 5.84
C GLU A 86 -47.86 39.26 6.73
N ALA A 87 -46.81 39.37 7.56
CA ALA A 87 -46.45 38.34 8.54
C ALA A 87 -47.62 38.05 9.50
N ALA A 88 -48.27 39.09 10.05
CA ALA A 88 -49.42 38.94 10.93
C ALA A 88 -50.61 38.27 10.22
N ALA A 89 -50.86 38.61 8.95
CA ALA A 89 -51.93 38.00 8.16
C ALA A 89 -51.66 36.51 7.88
N THR A 90 -50.43 36.15 7.48
CA THR A 90 -50.00 34.76 7.27
C THR A 90 -50.20 33.92 8.53
N LEU A 91 -49.79 34.44 9.69
CA LEU A 91 -49.93 33.76 10.97
C LEU A 91 -51.40 33.61 11.41
N ALA A 92 -52.20 34.67 11.31
CA ALA A 92 -53.62 34.63 11.68
C ALA A 92 -54.44 33.69 10.79
N ALA A 93 -54.04 33.49 9.54
CA ALA A 93 -54.67 32.53 8.64
C ALA A 93 -54.37 31.07 9.02
N LYS A 94 -53.27 30.81 9.73
CA LYS A 94 -52.77 29.45 10.01
C LYS A 94 -52.90 29.02 11.47
N PHE A 95 -52.86 29.96 12.43
CA PHE A 95 -52.89 29.66 13.86
C PHE A 95 -53.96 30.44 14.60
N SER A 96 -54.71 29.74 15.44
CA SER A 96 -55.76 30.33 16.27
C SER A 96 -55.25 31.20 17.42
N ASP A 97 -53.99 30.98 17.85
CA ASP A 97 -53.27 31.71 18.89
C ASP A 97 -52.21 32.68 18.30
N ALA A 98 -52.34 33.06 17.03
CA ALA A 98 -51.38 33.97 16.37
C ALA A 98 -51.19 35.31 17.10
N ALA A 99 -52.21 35.79 17.82
CA ALA A 99 -52.15 37.02 18.60
C ALA A 99 -51.23 36.92 19.84
N ASP A 100 -50.88 35.70 20.27
CA ASP A 100 -49.97 35.47 21.41
C ASP A 100 -48.49 35.45 20.97
N ILE A 101 -48.21 35.49 19.66
CA ILE A 101 -46.86 35.59 19.10
C ILE A 101 -46.39 37.03 19.25
N ALA A 102 -45.27 37.22 19.94
CA ALA A 102 -44.74 38.55 20.20
C ALA A 102 -44.33 39.25 18.89
N ASP A 103 -44.55 40.57 18.83
CA ASP A 103 -44.29 41.39 17.63
C ASP A 103 -42.88 41.21 17.05
N TRP A 104 -41.88 40.99 17.90
CA TRP A 104 -40.47 40.79 17.50
C TRP A 104 -40.20 39.43 16.82
N ALA A 105 -41.11 38.46 16.97
CA ALA A 105 -40.99 37.11 16.41
C ALA A 105 -41.93 36.86 15.23
N GLN A 106 -42.94 37.70 15.00
CA GLN A 106 -43.98 37.45 14.01
C GLN A 106 -43.43 37.22 12.60
N ARG A 107 -42.45 38.01 12.16
CA ARG A 107 -41.87 37.88 10.82
C ARG A 107 -41.08 36.58 10.65
N GLN A 108 -40.28 36.22 11.64
CA GLN A 108 -39.49 34.99 11.67
C GLN A 108 -40.39 33.75 11.71
N VAL A 109 -41.44 33.76 12.55
CA VAL A 109 -42.39 32.65 12.60
C VAL A 109 -43.15 32.56 11.28
N ALA A 110 -43.58 33.68 10.68
CA ALA A 110 -44.25 33.68 9.37
C ALA A 110 -43.34 33.09 8.28
N TYR A 111 -42.09 33.55 8.20
CA TYR A 111 -41.10 33.03 7.24
C TYR A 111 -40.91 31.51 7.39
N ALA A 112 -40.68 31.02 8.61
CA ALA A 112 -40.48 29.60 8.86
C ALA A 112 -41.72 28.75 8.51
N VAL A 113 -42.91 29.32 8.63
CA VAL A 113 -44.18 28.68 8.29
C VAL A 113 -44.41 28.63 6.78
N GLU A 114 -44.03 29.69 6.05
CA GLU A 114 -44.10 29.76 4.59
C GLU A 114 -43.11 28.81 3.92
N LYS A 115 -41.89 28.70 4.47
CA LYS A 115 -40.88 27.74 4.02
C LYS A 115 -41.19 26.30 4.42
N GLY A 116 -42.17 26.08 5.30
CA GLY A 116 -42.61 24.76 5.72
C GLY A 116 -41.79 24.13 6.87
N TYR A 117 -40.82 24.86 7.42
CA TYR A 117 -40.01 24.46 8.58
C TYR A 117 -40.83 24.38 9.87
N VAL A 118 -41.97 25.06 9.93
CA VAL A 118 -42.89 25.07 11.07
C VAL A 118 -44.31 24.79 10.61
N LYS A 119 -44.91 23.72 11.14
CA LYS A 119 -46.27 23.28 10.79
C LYS A 119 -47.32 23.62 11.86
N GLY A 120 -46.92 23.86 13.10
CA GLY A 120 -47.80 24.03 14.26
C GLY A 120 -48.31 22.70 14.84
N TYR A 121 -49.23 22.80 15.80
CA TYR A 121 -49.85 21.64 16.46
C TYR A 121 -51.10 21.17 15.68
N PRO A 122 -51.51 19.89 15.84
CA PRO A 122 -52.70 19.35 15.19
C PRO A 122 -54.02 20.06 15.54
N ASP A 123 -54.06 20.78 16.66
CA ASP A 123 -55.21 21.57 17.11
C ASP A 123 -55.30 22.96 16.44
N GLY A 124 -54.38 23.29 15.53
CA GLY A 124 -54.34 24.57 14.82
C GLY A 124 -53.73 25.71 15.64
N THR A 125 -52.92 25.40 16.66
CA THR A 125 -52.15 26.39 17.44
C THR A 125 -50.66 26.37 17.08
N PHE A 126 -49.96 27.48 17.30
CA PHE A 126 -48.50 27.55 17.25
C PHE A 126 -47.87 27.25 18.61
N GLY A 127 -48.46 27.74 19.71
CA GLY A 127 -47.96 27.65 21.07
C GLY A 127 -46.70 28.49 21.32
N PRO A 128 -46.73 29.82 21.15
CA PRO A 128 -45.52 30.67 21.16
C PRO A 128 -44.72 30.62 22.47
N ASN A 129 -45.42 30.56 23.60
CA ASN A 129 -44.83 30.57 24.95
C ASN A 129 -44.60 29.16 25.53
N ALA A 130 -44.86 28.11 24.75
CA ALA A 130 -44.65 26.73 25.19
C ALA A 130 -43.15 26.40 25.26
N ASP A 131 -42.77 25.63 26.27
CA ASP A 131 -41.40 25.16 26.49
C ASP A 131 -40.95 24.32 25.29
N LEU A 132 -39.82 24.69 24.70
CA LEU A 132 -39.23 23.91 23.63
C LEU A 132 -38.29 22.86 24.22
N ASN A 133 -38.43 21.62 23.79
CA ASN A 133 -37.56 20.51 24.18
C ASN A 133 -36.54 20.17 23.07
N GLY A 134 -35.54 19.35 23.41
CA GLY A 134 -34.45 18.98 22.49
C GLY A 134 -34.95 18.25 21.24
N LEU A 135 -35.92 17.35 21.37
CA LEU A 135 -36.56 16.66 20.24
C LEU A 135 -37.19 17.65 19.25
N ALA A 136 -37.95 18.62 19.76
CA ALA A 136 -38.58 19.64 18.94
C ALA A 136 -37.54 20.48 18.20
N PHE A 137 -36.50 20.96 18.88
CA PHE A 137 -35.48 21.78 18.22
C PHE A 137 -34.68 20.98 17.18
N CYS A 138 -34.27 19.74 17.48
CA CYS A 138 -33.63 18.86 16.50
C CYS A 138 -34.53 18.58 15.29
N SER A 139 -35.84 18.42 15.51
CA SER A 139 -36.79 18.20 14.41
C SER A 139 -36.92 19.41 13.48
N LEU A 140 -36.81 20.64 14.01
CA LEU A 140 -36.81 21.86 13.21
C LEU A 140 -35.54 21.95 12.35
N ILE A 141 -34.39 21.63 12.91
CA ILE A 141 -33.11 21.57 12.20
C ILE A 141 -33.19 20.52 11.08
N LEU A 142 -33.70 19.31 11.36
CA LEU A 142 -33.86 18.27 10.34
C LEU A 142 -34.78 18.69 9.18
N GLN A 143 -35.89 19.38 9.49
CA GLN A 143 -36.79 19.90 8.47
C GLN A 143 -36.10 20.96 7.59
N GLN A 144 -35.33 21.86 8.20
CA GLN A 144 -34.52 22.84 7.49
C GLN A 144 -33.49 22.20 6.54
N LEU A 145 -32.87 21.10 6.98
CA LEU A 145 -31.88 20.36 6.20
C LEU A 145 -32.50 19.52 5.06
N GLY A 146 -33.83 19.51 4.95
CA GLY A 146 -34.56 18.81 3.88
C GLY A 146 -34.99 17.39 4.23
N TYR A 147 -34.88 16.95 5.49
CA TYR A 147 -35.27 15.60 5.94
C TYR A 147 -36.75 15.50 6.37
N ASP A 148 -37.63 16.31 5.81
CA ASP A 148 -39.06 16.28 6.16
C ASP A 148 -39.69 14.93 5.80
N GLY A 149 -40.20 14.21 6.80
CA GLY A 149 -40.78 12.87 6.66
C GLY A 149 -39.79 11.70 6.71
N ASP A 150 -38.48 11.96 6.81
CA ASP A 150 -37.44 10.92 6.83
C ASP A 150 -37.08 10.41 8.25
N PHE A 151 -37.74 10.95 9.28
CA PHE A 151 -37.49 10.59 10.67
C PHE A 151 -38.77 10.50 11.50
N VAL A 152 -38.71 9.69 12.55
CA VAL A 152 -39.73 9.65 13.60
C VAL A 152 -39.41 10.75 14.60
N TYR A 153 -40.41 11.55 14.98
CA TYR A 153 -40.22 12.70 15.89
C TYR A 153 -39.52 12.32 17.21
N ASP A 154 -39.88 11.18 17.80
CA ASP A 154 -39.30 10.69 19.06
C ASP A 154 -37.83 10.21 18.92
N GLU A 155 -37.27 10.23 17.70
CA GLU A 155 -35.85 9.89 17.39
C GLU A 155 -35.08 11.09 16.79
N ALA A 156 -35.65 12.29 16.82
CA ALA A 156 -35.10 13.44 16.09
C ALA A 156 -33.64 13.76 16.44
N ALA A 157 -33.23 13.65 17.71
CA ALA A 157 -31.85 13.94 18.09
C ALA A 157 -30.88 12.84 17.60
N TYR A 158 -31.27 11.56 17.65
CA TYR A 158 -30.47 10.47 17.08
C TYR A 158 -30.33 10.59 15.56
N LYS A 159 -31.38 11.06 14.89
CA LYS A 159 -31.35 11.30 13.44
C LYS A 159 -30.45 12.48 13.08
N LEU A 160 -30.48 13.56 13.85
CA LEU A 160 -29.54 14.66 13.68
C LEU A 160 -28.08 14.22 13.91
N GLN A 161 -27.83 13.33 14.87
CA GLN A 161 -26.52 12.70 15.07
C GLN A 161 -26.05 11.90 13.85
N GLN A 162 -26.94 11.11 13.22
CA GLN A 162 -26.61 10.35 12.00
C GLN A 162 -26.21 11.25 10.84
N PHE A 163 -26.74 12.47 10.77
CA PHE A 163 -26.40 13.44 9.73
C PHE A 163 -25.25 14.39 10.13
N GLY A 164 -24.55 14.10 11.23
CA GLY A 164 -23.35 14.81 11.67
C GLY A 164 -23.61 16.00 12.59
N GLY A 165 -24.84 16.22 13.03
CA GLY A 165 -25.22 17.41 13.81
C GLY A 165 -25.12 17.28 15.33
N LEU A 166 -24.86 16.10 15.90
CA LEU A 166 -24.71 15.87 17.34
C LEU A 166 -23.72 14.71 17.59
N THR A 167 -23.07 14.69 18.76
CA THR A 167 -22.37 13.47 19.23
C THR A 167 -23.36 12.42 19.74
N GLU A 168 -22.90 11.18 19.92
CA GLU A 168 -23.74 10.11 20.48
C GLU A 168 -24.22 10.44 21.90
N GLU A 169 -23.38 11.08 22.72
CA GLU A 169 -23.72 11.51 24.07
C GLU A 169 -24.75 12.64 24.07
N GLN A 170 -24.56 13.66 23.22
CA GLN A 170 -25.52 14.75 23.07
C GLN A 170 -26.87 14.24 22.57
N ALA A 171 -26.88 13.31 21.60
CA ALA A 171 -28.12 12.72 21.11
C ALA A 171 -28.89 12.03 22.24
N LYS A 172 -28.21 11.25 23.09
CA LYS A 172 -28.84 10.61 24.27
C LYS A 172 -29.43 11.64 25.24
N ILE A 173 -28.76 12.76 25.46
CA ILE A 173 -29.22 13.83 26.37
C ILE A 173 -30.41 14.58 25.78
N PHE A 174 -30.32 15.00 24.51
CA PHE A 174 -31.30 15.89 23.88
C PHE A 174 -32.50 15.16 23.26
N ASN A 175 -32.47 13.83 23.16
CA ASN A 175 -33.64 13.02 22.78
C ASN A 175 -34.67 12.91 23.93
N SER A 176 -35.03 14.04 24.53
CA SER A 176 -35.91 14.17 25.70
C SER A 176 -37.10 15.09 25.40
N LYS A 177 -38.22 14.82 26.08
CA LYS A 177 -39.45 15.65 26.05
C LYS A 177 -39.43 16.79 27.07
N GLU A 178 -38.43 16.82 27.95
CA GLU A 178 -38.24 17.90 28.92
C GLU A 178 -37.80 19.19 28.23
N GLY A 179 -38.33 20.33 28.70
CA GLY A 179 -37.97 21.65 28.18
C GLY A 179 -36.48 21.92 28.39
N ILE A 180 -35.83 22.52 27.39
CA ILE A 180 -34.42 22.89 27.45
C ILE A 180 -34.25 24.39 27.71
N ASN A 181 -33.10 24.77 28.26
CA ASN A 181 -32.69 26.18 28.35
C ASN A 181 -31.90 26.61 27.10
N ARG A 182 -31.50 27.89 27.06
CA ARG A 182 -30.73 28.43 25.95
C ARG A 182 -29.32 27.83 25.84
N ASP A 183 -28.68 27.47 26.96
CA ASP A 183 -27.39 26.76 26.97
C ASP A 183 -27.44 25.46 26.17
N SER A 184 -28.44 24.61 26.46
CA SER A 184 -28.64 23.35 25.75
C SER A 184 -28.94 23.56 24.26
N MET A 185 -29.69 24.61 23.92
CA MET A 185 -30.01 24.96 22.54
C MET A 185 -28.77 25.42 21.76
N VAL A 186 -27.88 26.19 22.39
CA VAL A 186 -26.58 26.54 21.84
C VAL A 186 -25.77 25.28 21.54
N GLY A 187 -25.73 24.32 22.47
CA GLY A 187 -25.04 23.05 22.26
C GLY A 187 -25.56 22.30 21.02
N ILE A 188 -26.88 22.21 20.85
CA ILE A 188 -27.50 21.62 19.64
C ILE A 188 -27.15 22.43 18.39
N ALA A 189 -27.27 23.76 18.44
CA ALA A 189 -27.04 24.65 17.30
C ALA A 189 -25.58 24.61 16.82
N TYR A 190 -24.62 24.63 17.76
CA TYR A 190 -23.20 24.56 17.46
C TYR A 190 -22.84 23.24 16.80
N SER A 191 -23.30 22.12 17.35
CA SER A 191 -23.06 20.81 16.74
C SER A 191 -23.76 20.68 15.38
N ALA A 192 -24.94 21.30 15.20
CA ALA A 192 -25.67 21.30 13.94
C ALA A 192 -24.95 22.04 12.80
N LEU A 193 -23.93 22.86 13.09
CA LEU A 193 -23.04 23.42 12.05
C LEU A 193 -22.41 22.34 11.18
N GLN A 194 -22.19 21.15 11.74
CA GLN A 194 -21.63 19.99 11.05
C GLN A 194 -22.68 19.09 10.40
N ALA A 195 -23.98 19.36 10.61
CA ALA A 195 -25.06 18.59 9.99
C ALA A 195 -25.10 18.83 8.48
N VAL A 196 -25.46 17.81 7.70
CA VAL A 196 -25.47 17.90 6.23
C VAL A 196 -26.86 18.14 5.66
N TYR A 197 -26.95 19.01 4.66
CA TYR A 197 -28.13 19.17 3.82
C TYR A 197 -28.35 17.91 2.97
N LYS A 198 -29.60 17.43 2.92
CA LYS A 198 -29.98 16.23 2.16
C LYS A 198 -29.68 16.35 0.67
N GLU A 199 -29.91 17.54 0.10
CA GLU A 199 -29.80 17.78 -1.34
C GLU A 199 -28.35 17.87 -1.82
N THR A 200 -27.49 18.55 -1.06
CA THR A 200 -26.13 18.90 -1.51
C THR A 200 -25.05 18.06 -0.84
N GLY A 201 -25.33 17.42 0.30
CA GLY A 201 -24.34 16.76 1.14
C GLY A 201 -23.37 17.69 1.86
N LYS A 202 -23.48 19.02 1.63
CA LYS A 202 -22.67 20.04 2.32
C LYS A 202 -23.17 20.25 3.74
N THR A 203 -22.26 20.60 4.63
CA THR A 203 -22.56 20.99 6.00
C THR A 203 -23.26 22.34 6.06
N VAL A 204 -23.94 22.61 7.18
CA VAL A 204 -24.52 23.92 7.47
C VAL A 204 -23.45 25.02 7.39
N ILE A 205 -22.29 24.82 8.02
CA ILE A 205 -21.21 25.82 8.00
C ILE A 205 -20.65 26.08 6.60
N GLU A 206 -20.52 25.05 5.75
CA GLU A 206 -20.09 25.23 4.36
C GLU A 206 -21.09 26.09 3.58
N VAL A 207 -22.39 25.80 3.70
CA VAL A 207 -23.45 26.58 3.02
C VAL A 207 -23.50 28.02 3.53
N LEU A 208 -23.36 28.24 4.84
CA LEU A 208 -23.32 29.58 5.43
C LEU A 208 -22.14 30.42 4.92
N VAL A 209 -20.97 29.79 4.75
CA VAL A 209 -19.79 30.46 4.19
C VAL A 209 -19.96 30.75 2.70
N GLU A 210 -20.53 29.81 1.94
CA GLU A 210 -20.80 29.99 0.50
C GLU A 210 -21.81 31.12 0.22
N ASN A 211 -22.84 31.23 1.06
CA ASN A 211 -23.84 32.28 0.95
C ASN A 211 -23.36 33.64 1.51
N GLY A 212 -22.17 33.69 2.12
CA GLY A 212 -21.61 34.89 2.73
C GLY A 212 -22.25 35.28 4.06
N ASN A 213 -23.02 34.38 4.70
CA ASN A 213 -23.58 34.58 6.03
C ASN A 213 -22.50 34.49 7.13
N VAL A 214 -21.42 33.73 6.87
CA VAL A 214 -20.30 33.53 7.80
C VAL A 214 -18.98 33.81 7.08
N ASP A 215 -18.07 34.52 7.75
CA ASP A 215 -16.72 34.75 7.23
C ASP A 215 -15.89 33.45 7.22
N LYS A 216 -15.29 33.15 6.06
CA LYS A 216 -14.53 31.90 5.84
C LYS A 216 -13.31 31.78 6.75
N GLU A 217 -12.53 32.84 6.88
CA GLU A 217 -11.29 32.82 7.66
C GLU A 217 -11.60 32.64 9.15
N LEU A 218 -12.63 33.33 9.65
CA LEU A 218 -13.10 33.17 11.01
C LEU A 218 -13.63 31.75 11.29
N ALA A 219 -14.37 31.15 10.35
CA ALA A 219 -14.86 29.78 10.50
C ALA A 219 -13.72 28.73 10.55
N LEU A 220 -12.64 28.97 9.79
CA LEU A 220 -11.41 28.18 9.86
C LEU A 220 -10.67 28.39 11.18
N GLU A 221 -10.56 29.64 11.66
CA GLU A 221 -9.87 29.99 12.91
C GLU A 221 -10.58 29.38 14.13
N ILE A 222 -11.91 29.47 14.19
CA ILE A 222 -12.73 28.85 15.23
C ILE A 222 -12.66 27.31 15.15
N GLY A 223 -12.37 26.77 13.96
CA GLY A 223 -12.26 25.33 13.74
C GLY A 223 -13.61 24.65 13.54
N VAL A 224 -14.64 25.37 13.07
CA VAL A 224 -15.91 24.77 12.62
C VAL A 224 -15.89 24.47 11.13
N LEU A 225 -15.01 25.08 10.35
CA LEU A 225 -14.78 24.75 8.94
C LEU A 225 -13.43 24.04 8.78
N LEU A 226 -13.38 23.01 7.93
CA LEU A 226 -12.15 22.33 7.57
C LEU A 226 -11.54 22.98 6.31
N LYS A 227 -10.21 23.07 6.26
CA LYS A 227 -9.51 23.47 5.03
C LYS A 227 -9.73 22.40 3.94
N PRO A 228 -10.13 22.76 2.71
CA PRO A 228 -10.38 21.79 1.65
C PRO A 228 -9.07 21.11 1.21
N ILE A 229 -9.10 19.77 1.14
CA ILE A 229 -7.98 18.95 0.68
C ILE A 229 -8.07 18.80 -0.83
N LYS A 230 -6.98 19.12 -1.53
CA LYS A 230 -6.78 18.96 -2.97
C LYS A 230 -6.28 17.56 -3.32
N GLU A 231 -5.34 17.03 -2.55
CA GLU A 231 -4.70 15.73 -2.79
C GLU A 231 -4.36 15.05 -1.46
N VAL A 232 -4.56 13.73 -1.37
CA VAL A 232 -4.05 12.89 -0.28
C VAL A 232 -2.84 12.13 -0.83
N LYS A 233 -1.68 12.24 -0.17
CA LYS A 233 -0.49 11.53 -0.62
C LYS A 233 -0.65 10.02 -0.43
N ALA A 234 -0.19 9.25 -1.41
CA ALA A 234 -0.25 7.80 -1.39
C ALA A 234 0.51 7.24 -0.17
N LEU A 235 -0.09 6.25 0.47
CA LEU A 235 0.51 5.50 1.57
C LEU A 235 1.20 4.25 1.01
N ALA A 236 2.28 3.83 1.67
CA ALA A 236 2.93 2.56 1.34
C ALA A 236 2.00 1.38 1.70
N ASP A 237 2.10 0.30 0.92
CA ASP A 237 1.39 -0.94 1.19
C ASP A 237 1.79 -1.49 2.57
N VAL A 238 0.81 -1.97 3.33
CA VAL A 238 1.02 -2.60 4.65
C VAL A 238 0.96 -4.11 4.47
N LYS A 239 2.06 -4.80 4.76
CA LYS A 239 2.09 -6.27 4.74
C LYS A 239 1.82 -6.82 6.15
N VAL A 240 1.01 -7.86 6.23
CA VAL A 240 0.66 -8.52 7.50
C VAL A 240 0.52 -10.01 7.29
N GLN A 241 1.01 -10.83 8.22
CA GLN A 241 0.80 -12.27 8.16
C GLN A 241 -0.67 -12.61 8.44
N ILE A 242 -1.15 -13.69 7.82
CA ILE A 242 -2.50 -14.22 8.01
C ILE A 242 -2.84 -14.35 9.52
N GLY A 243 -3.98 -13.79 9.91
CA GLY A 243 -4.48 -13.77 11.28
C GLY A 243 -3.86 -12.71 12.22
N ASN A 244 -2.82 -11.98 11.79
CA ASN A 244 -2.24 -10.89 12.59
C ASN A 244 -2.96 -9.55 12.34
N THR A 245 -2.86 -8.65 13.31
CA THR A 245 -3.38 -7.28 13.18
C THR A 245 -2.39 -6.43 12.37
N PRO A 246 -2.83 -5.75 11.30
CA PRO A 246 -1.94 -4.88 10.52
C PRO A 246 -1.60 -3.60 11.28
N GLU A 247 -0.35 -3.15 11.17
CA GLU A 247 0.10 -1.85 11.67
C GLU A 247 -0.19 -0.77 10.63
N LEU A 248 -1.34 -0.10 10.76
CA LEU A 248 -1.78 0.94 9.83
C LEU A 248 -1.19 2.31 10.21
N PRO A 249 -0.88 3.19 9.22
CA PRO A 249 -0.27 4.48 9.49
C PRO A 249 -1.23 5.41 10.26
N GLU A 250 -0.77 5.98 11.37
CA GLU A 250 -1.59 6.85 12.22
C GLU A 250 -1.90 8.22 11.59
N GLU A 251 -1.07 8.66 10.64
CA GLU A 251 -1.19 9.94 9.95
C GLU A 251 -1.01 9.80 8.44
N VAL A 252 -1.62 10.71 7.68
CA VAL A 252 -1.42 10.86 6.23
C VAL A 252 -1.03 12.29 5.90
N GLU A 253 -0.17 12.45 4.90
CA GLU A 253 0.17 13.77 4.37
C GLU A 253 -0.87 14.21 3.33
N VAL A 254 -1.37 15.44 3.47
CA VAL A 254 -2.35 16.03 2.56
C VAL A 254 -1.82 17.33 1.97
N VAL A 255 -2.27 17.64 0.76
CA VAL A 255 -2.06 18.93 0.09
C VAL A 255 -3.40 19.66 0.07
N TYR A 256 -3.44 20.88 0.59
CA TYR A 256 -4.63 21.74 0.55
C TYR A 256 -4.74 22.48 -0.79
N GLU A 257 -5.91 23.07 -1.05
CA GLU A 257 -6.14 23.90 -2.25
C GLU A 257 -5.23 25.15 -2.34
N ASP A 258 -4.65 25.59 -1.22
CA ASP A 258 -3.67 26.68 -1.16
C ASP A 258 -2.21 26.20 -1.40
N ASP A 259 -2.04 24.96 -1.86
CA ASP A 259 -0.77 24.25 -2.09
C ASP A 259 0.11 24.08 -0.84
N THR A 260 -0.41 24.36 0.36
CA THR A 260 0.27 24.02 1.62
C THR A 260 0.04 22.56 1.99
N THR A 261 0.96 21.96 2.75
CA THR A 261 0.87 20.56 3.20
C THR A 261 0.75 20.42 4.71
N ALA A 262 0.12 19.33 5.15
CA ALA A 262 0.02 18.97 6.57
C ALA A 262 -0.04 17.45 6.75
N LYS A 263 0.38 16.97 7.92
CA LYS A 263 0.10 15.61 8.39
C LYS A 263 -1.15 15.63 9.25
N LEU A 264 -2.11 14.78 8.91
CA LEU A 264 -3.39 14.68 9.58
C LEU A 264 -3.62 13.25 10.07
N ALA A 265 -4.21 13.12 11.25
CA ALA A 265 -4.52 11.81 11.83
C ALA A 265 -5.56 11.06 10.99
N VAL A 266 -5.43 9.74 10.93
CA VAL A 266 -6.36 8.86 10.22
C VAL A 266 -6.97 7.84 11.17
N ALA A 267 -8.30 7.71 11.12
CA ALA A 267 -9.02 6.65 11.80
C ALA A 267 -9.36 5.54 10.82
N TRP A 268 -8.76 4.37 11.02
CA TRP A 268 -8.97 3.17 10.19
C TRP A 268 -10.07 2.26 10.75
N PRO A 269 -10.81 1.55 9.88
CA PRO A 269 -11.66 0.45 10.31
C PRO A 269 -10.81 -0.76 10.75
N THR A 270 -11.46 -1.74 11.39
CA THR A 270 -10.84 -3.06 11.60
C THR A 270 -10.66 -3.75 10.25
N VAL A 271 -9.50 -4.36 10.06
CA VAL A 271 -9.12 -5.09 8.85
C VAL A 271 -9.21 -6.59 9.12
N ASP A 272 -9.87 -7.33 8.23
CA ASP A 272 -9.95 -8.80 8.31
C ASP A 272 -8.73 -9.41 7.61
N THR A 273 -7.91 -10.13 8.36
CA THR A 273 -6.69 -10.78 7.87
C THR A 273 -6.80 -12.30 7.89
N SER A 274 -8.02 -12.85 7.92
CA SER A 274 -8.25 -14.30 7.97
C SER A 274 -8.03 -15.04 6.66
N GLU A 275 -7.93 -14.32 5.54
CA GLU A 275 -7.68 -14.86 4.20
C GLU A 275 -6.47 -14.20 3.56
N LEU A 276 -5.74 -14.94 2.71
CA LEU A 276 -4.63 -14.42 1.93
C LEU A 276 -5.12 -13.48 0.84
N GLY A 277 -4.28 -12.52 0.45
CA GLY A 277 -4.51 -11.65 -0.68
C GLY A 277 -4.42 -10.17 -0.35
N GLU A 278 -4.88 -9.34 -1.28
CA GLU A 278 -4.78 -7.90 -1.20
C GLU A 278 -6.15 -7.28 -0.92
N GLN A 279 -6.19 -6.27 -0.06
CA GLN A 279 -7.39 -5.51 0.25
C GLN A 279 -7.07 -4.01 0.32
N GLU A 280 -7.96 -3.18 -0.23
CA GLU A 280 -7.87 -1.73 -0.14
C GLU A 280 -8.74 -1.23 1.01
N ILE A 281 -8.13 -0.52 1.95
CA ILE A 281 -8.79 -0.03 3.17
C ILE A 281 -8.90 1.48 3.11
N GLU A 282 -10.09 2.01 3.38
CA GLU A 282 -10.34 3.44 3.48
C GLU A 282 -10.37 3.91 4.94
N GLY A 283 -9.59 4.94 5.24
CA GLY A 283 -9.48 5.61 6.53
C GLY A 283 -10.10 7.00 6.52
N THR A 284 -10.70 7.39 7.64
CA THR A 284 -11.27 8.73 7.81
C THR A 284 -10.21 9.70 8.32
N ILE A 285 -9.89 10.71 7.51
CA ILE A 285 -8.95 11.78 7.87
C ILE A 285 -9.60 12.71 8.90
N LYS A 286 -8.83 13.12 9.90
CA LYS A 286 -9.24 14.06 10.95
C LYS A 286 -8.45 15.36 10.81
N GLY A 287 -9.14 16.50 10.76
CA GLY A 287 -8.51 17.81 10.86
C GLY A 287 -7.86 18.03 12.22
N ALA A 288 -7.00 19.03 12.34
CA ALA A 288 -6.30 19.36 13.59
C ALA A 288 -7.24 19.69 14.78
N ASN A 289 -8.47 20.11 14.47
CA ASN A 289 -9.56 20.36 15.41
C ASN A 289 -10.35 19.09 15.81
N GLY A 290 -10.02 17.92 15.25
CA GLY A 290 -10.71 16.64 15.48
C GLY A 290 -11.94 16.40 14.59
N LEU A 291 -12.37 17.39 13.78
CA LEU A 291 -13.45 17.20 12.82
C LEU A 291 -13.03 16.21 11.72
N ALA A 292 -13.99 15.42 11.24
CA ALA A 292 -13.74 14.38 10.26
C ALA A 292 -13.96 14.90 8.83
N TYR A 293 -13.00 14.66 7.93
CA TYR A 293 -13.24 14.81 6.50
C TYR A 293 -14.19 13.73 6.02
N ARG A 294 -15.26 14.16 5.34
CA ARG A 294 -16.19 13.25 4.64
C ARG A 294 -15.55 12.71 3.37
N ALA A 295 -14.90 13.60 2.62
CA ALA A 295 -14.05 13.30 1.49
C ALA A 295 -12.94 14.38 1.40
N PRO A 296 -11.78 14.08 0.79
CA PRO A 296 -11.32 12.74 0.39
C PRO A 296 -11.06 11.83 1.62
N LYS A 297 -10.97 10.52 1.38
CA LYS A 297 -10.53 9.52 2.36
C LYS A 297 -9.04 9.22 2.17
N ALA A 298 -8.41 8.69 3.21
CA ALA A 298 -7.08 8.08 3.07
C ALA A 298 -7.27 6.63 2.62
N THR A 299 -6.40 6.14 1.76
CA THR A 299 -6.48 4.78 1.25
C THR A 299 -5.14 4.09 1.46
N VAL A 300 -5.17 2.86 1.96
CA VAL A 300 -3.98 2.02 2.15
C VAL A 300 -4.27 0.60 1.68
N LYS A 301 -3.35 0.02 0.92
CA LYS A 301 -3.42 -1.36 0.50
C LYS A 301 -2.81 -2.24 1.59
N VAL A 302 -3.58 -3.22 2.07
CA VAL A 302 -3.12 -4.23 3.03
C VAL A 302 -2.94 -5.54 2.28
N VAL A 303 -1.76 -6.15 2.39
CA VAL A 303 -1.42 -7.43 1.77
C VAL A 303 -1.26 -8.47 2.86
N VAL A 304 -2.16 -9.46 2.86
CA VAL A 304 -2.15 -10.57 3.81
C VAL A 304 -1.28 -11.69 3.25
N THR A 305 -0.15 -11.94 3.91
CA THR A 305 0.89 -12.90 3.49
C THR A 305 0.79 -14.21 4.27
N PRO A 306 1.26 -15.33 3.71
CA PRO A 306 1.30 -16.60 4.45
C PRO A 306 2.28 -16.55 5.62
N GLU A 307 2.05 -17.37 6.63
CA GLU A 307 2.97 -17.55 7.75
C GLU A 307 4.34 -18.10 7.28
N GLU A 308 4.30 -19.03 6.33
CA GLU A 308 5.48 -19.61 5.71
C GLU A 308 5.33 -19.64 4.18
N LEU A 309 6.38 -19.24 3.48
CA LEU A 309 6.48 -19.40 2.04
C LEU A 309 6.78 -20.86 1.71
N VAL A 310 5.93 -21.47 0.89
CA VAL A 310 6.08 -22.85 0.43
C VAL A 310 5.82 -22.95 -1.07
N VAL A 311 6.44 -23.95 -1.70
CA VAL A 311 6.15 -24.33 -3.09
C VAL A 311 4.80 -25.04 -3.13
N VAL A 312 3.85 -24.44 -3.83
CA VAL A 312 2.48 -24.95 -4.04
C VAL A 312 2.48 -25.98 -5.16
N ASP A 313 3.09 -25.66 -6.30
CA ASP A 313 3.08 -26.52 -7.47
C ASP A 313 4.34 -26.33 -8.33
N VAL A 314 4.67 -27.36 -9.12
CA VAL A 314 5.75 -27.31 -10.12
C VAL A 314 5.26 -28.00 -11.39
N LYS A 315 5.20 -27.26 -12.49
CA LYS A 315 4.68 -27.70 -13.79
C LYS A 315 5.73 -27.58 -14.87
N ALA A 316 5.71 -28.51 -15.80
CA ALA A 316 6.53 -28.50 -17.01
C ALA A 316 5.61 -28.86 -18.19
N ASP A 317 4.72 -27.93 -18.51
CA ASP A 317 3.67 -28.12 -19.53
C ASP A 317 4.22 -28.05 -20.97
N ASN A 318 5.52 -27.80 -21.12
CA ASN A 318 6.26 -27.90 -22.37
C ASN A 318 7.69 -28.41 -22.10
N LEU A 319 8.46 -28.68 -23.15
CA LEU A 319 9.83 -29.22 -23.01
C LEU A 319 10.93 -28.15 -22.84
N LYS A 320 10.61 -26.91 -22.50
CA LYS A 320 11.58 -25.82 -22.40
C LYS A 320 11.48 -25.02 -21.11
N GLU A 321 10.30 -24.94 -20.50
CA GLU A 321 10.04 -24.16 -19.29
C GLU A 321 9.53 -25.01 -18.13
N ILE A 322 9.86 -24.60 -16.91
CA ILE A 322 9.31 -25.13 -15.67
C ILE A 322 8.73 -23.96 -14.87
N VAL A 323 7.45 -24.03 -14.52
CA VAL A 323 6.74 -23.01 -13.73
C VAL A 323 6.62 -23.50 -12.29
N ILE A 324 7.02 -22.67 -11.34
CA ILE A 324 7.00 -22.94 -9.91
C ILE A 324 6.06 -21.94 -9.26
N ASP A 325 4.97 -22.43 -8.67
CA ASP A 325 3.97 -21.62 -7.99
C ASP A 325 4.22 -21.64 -6.48
N PHE A 326 4.14 -20.47 -5.84
CA PHE A 326 4.30 -20.27 -4.40
C PHE A 326 2.99 -19.77 -3.78
N ASN A 327 2.84 -19.93 -2.47
CA ASN A 327 1.66 -19.46 -1.73
C ASN A 327 1.75 -17.97 -1.31
N GLY A 328 2.79 -17.26 -1.73
CA GLY A 328 3.07 -15.87 -1.38
C GLY A 328 4.24 -15.31 -2.19
N GLU A 329 4.61 -14.06 -1.93
CA GLU A 329 5.72 -13.41 -2.64
C GLU A 329 7.06 -14.11 -2.36
N VAL A 330 7.80 -14.41 -3.43
CA VAL A 330 9.18 -14.87 -3.37
C VAL A 330 10.15 -13.73 -3.05
N ALA A 331 11.28 -14.06 -2.43
CA ALA A 331 12.35 -13.11 -2.16
C ALA A 331 13.01 -12.60 -3.46
N GLU A 332 13.69 -11.46 -3.40
CA GLU A 332 14.32 -10.83 -4.58
C GLU A 332 15.25 -11.79 -5.34
N LYS A 333 16.00 -12.63 -4.62
CA LYS A 333 16.91 -13.62 -5.22
C LYS A 333 16.21 -14.74 -6.00
N ALA A 334 14.89 -14.83 -5.93
CA ALA A 334 14.15 -15.78 -6.74
C ALA A 334 14.26 -15.52 -8.25
N SER A 335 14.70 -14.32 -8.68
CA SER A 335 15.05 -14.05 -10.08
C SER A 335 16.45 -14.52 -10.48
N GLU A 336 17.26 -15.04 -9.55
CA GLU A 336 18.61 -15.50 -9.82
C GLU A 336 18.64 -16.99 -10.20
N LYS A 337 19.46 -17.34 -11.20
CA LYS A 337 19.66 -18.74 -11.62
C LYS A 337 20.21 -19.63 -10.49
N THR A 338 21.02 -19.05 -9.60
CA THR A 338 21.66 -19.72 -8.46
C THR A 338 20.66 -20.21 -7.40
N SER A 339 19.44 -19.67 -7.40
CA SER A 339 18.36 -20.07 -6.49
C SER A 339 17.70 -21.41 -6.87
N TYR A 340 18.08 -21.99 -8.00
CA TYR A 340 17.51 -23.24 -8.51
C TYR A 340 18.58 -24.16 -9.10
N SER A 341 18.26 -25.44 -9.23
CA SER A 341 18.96 -26.36 -10.12
C SER A 341 18.01 -27.33 -10.77
N ILE A 342 18.27 -27.67 -12.04
CA ILE A 342 17.53 -28.67 -12.81
C ILE A 342 18.47 -29.85 -13.04
N ASP A 343 18.11 -31.06 -12.59
CA ASP A 343 18.98 -32.21 -12.80
C ASP A 343 19.20 -32.47 -14.30
N GLY A 344 20.46 -32.66 -14.67
CA GLY A 344 20.88 -32.87 -16.06
C GLY A 344 20.69 -31.68 -17.02
N ASN A 345 20.38 -30.45 -16.54
CA ASN A 345 20.23 -29.28 -17.40
C ASN A 345 20.74 -27.97 -16.75
N ASP A 346 21.11 -26.99 -17.57
CA ASP A 346 21.44 -25.63 -17.10
C ASP A 346 20.22 -24.72 -17.23
N ILE A 347 20.19 -23.62 -16.47
CA ILE A 347 19.13 -22.60 -16.57
C ILE A 347 19.58 -21.46 -17.51
N GLU A 348 18.79 -21.18 -18.53
CA GLU A 348 19.02 -20.11 -19.50
C GLU A 348 18.45 -18.78 -19.04
N LEU A 349 17.26 -18.79 -18.45
CA LEU A 349 16.58 -17.60 -17.95
C LEU A 349 15.71 -17.95 -16.74
N VAL A 350 15.56 -16.98 -15.84
CA VAL A 350 14.59 -17.03 -14.74
C VAL A 350 13.75 -15.76 -14.85
N THR A 351 12.43 -15.91 -14.91
CA THR A 351 11.49 -14.80 -14.83
C THR A 351 10.58 -14.97 -13.63
N VAL A 352 10.28 -13.87 -12.95
CA VAL A 352 9.37 -13.81 -11.81
C VAL A 352 8.11 -13.07 -12.26
N SER A 353 6.93 -13.57 -11.88
CA SER A 353 5.67 -12.88 -12.16
C SER A 353 5.63 -11.49 -11.51
N ASP A 354 4.83 -10.56 -12.04
CA ASP A 354 4.72 -9.22 -11.48
C ASP A 354 4.23 -9.22 -10.02
N ASP A 355 3.39 -10.19 -9.64
CA ASP A 355 2.91 -10.41 -8.27
C ASP A 355 3.89 -11.20 -7.39
N LYS A 356 5.03 -11.64 -7.94
CA LYS A 356 6.08 -12.43 -7.29
C LYS A 356 5.60 -13.75 -6.71
N THR A 357 4.48 -14.30 -7.13
CA THR A 357 3.98 -15.59 -6.63
C THR A 357 4.34 -16.79 -7.51
N SER A 358 4.85 -16.55 -8.72
CA SER A 358 5.30 -17.61 -9.64
C SER A 358 6.67 -17.30 -10.24
N VAL A 359 7.44 -18.36 -10.47
CA VAL A 359 8.75 -18.29 -11.14
C VAL A 359 8.78 -19.24 -12.32
N THR A 360 9.21 -18.75 -13.48
CA THR A 360 9.42 -19.58 -14.67
C THR A 360 10.91 -19.75 -14.93
N LEU A 361 11.36 -21.00 -14.95
CA LEU A 361 12.71 -21.39 -15.34
C LEU A 361 12.71 -21.80 -16.81
N THR A 362 13.44 -21.08 -17.66
CA THR A 362 13.72 -21.52 -19.04
C THR A 362 14.99 -22.37 -19.03
N ALA A 363 14.86 -23.66 -19.35
CA ALA A 363 15.99 -24.58 -19.42
C ALA A 363 16.84 -24.30 -20.66
N LYS A 364 18.16 -24.45 -20.57
CA LYS A 364 19.09 -24.19 -21.69
C LYS A 364 18.92 -25.18 -22.84
N ASN A 365 18.80 -26.47 -22.52
CA ASN A 365 18.47 -27.51 -23.49
C ASN A 365 17.02 -27.94 -23.31
N ALA A 366 16.42 -28.52 -24.35
CA ALA A 366 15.12 -29.15 -24.24
C ALA A 366 15.13 -30.21 -23.12
N LEU A 367 14.12 -30.16 -22.26
CA LEU A 367 13.83 -31.16 -21.25
C LEU A 367 13.45 -32.47 -21.94
N LYS A 368 13.78 -33.60 -21.31
CA LYS A 368 13.40 -34.90 -21.86
C LYS A 368 11.92 -35.17 -21.56
N ALA A 369 11.15 -35.41 -22.62
CA ALA A 369 9.74 -35.76 -22.50
C ALA A 369 9.54 -37.10 -21.76
N GLU A 370 8.50 -37.16 -20.93
CA GLU A 370 8.05 -38.36 -20.21
C GLU A 370 9.08 -38.99 -19.25
N GLU A 371 10.20 -38.31 -18.97
CA GLU A 371 11.18 -38.68 -17.96
C GLU A 371 11.03 -37.77 -16.73
N GLU A 372 11.22 -38.33 -15.54
CA GLU A 372 11.27 -37.55 -14.31
C GLU A 372 12.48 -36.61 -14.32
N VAL A 373 12.23 -35.32 -14.08
CA VAL A 373 13.25 -34.28 -13.90
C VAL A 373 13.15 -33.77 -12.47
N GLU A 374 14.25 -33.83 -11.73
CA GLU A 374 14.35 -33.25 -10.39
C GLU A 374 14.71 -31.77 -10.48
N ILE A 375 13.97 -30.93 -9.74
CA ILE A 375 14.21 -29.50 -9.59
C ILE A 375 14.40 -29.23 -8.12
N THR A 376 15.50 -28.58 -7.79
CA THR A 376 15.78 -28.10 -6.45
C THR A 376 15.51 -26.61 -6.39
N ILE A 377 14.65 -26.21 -5.46
CA ILE A 377 14.35 -24.83 -5.10
C ILE A 377 15.11 -24.54 -3.81
N LYS A 378 15.99 -23.54 -3.82
CA LYS A 378 16.83 -23.19 -2.68
C LYS A 378 16.18 -22.15 -1.76
N THR A 379 16.73 -22.02 -0.56
CA THR A 379 16.26 -21.09 0.48
C THR A 379 16.36 -19.61 0.11
N ALA A 380 17.21 -19.25 -0.86
CA ALA A 380 17.27 -17.88 -1.38
C ALA A 380 15.98 -17.39 -2.05
N THR A 381 15.08 -18.30 -2.43
CA THR A 381 13.72 -17.94 -2.89
C THR A 381 12.82 -17.43 -1.76
N GLY A 382 13.25 -17.58 -0.51
CA GLY A 382 12.52 -17.17 0.68
C GLY A 382 11.92 -18.33 1.49
N ILE A 383 11.90 -19.55 0.95
CA ILE A 383 11.43 -20.76 1.66
C ILE A 383 12.33 -21.14 2.83
N LYS A 384 11.79 -21.84 3.82
CA LYS A 384 12.51 -22.18 5.07
C LYS A 384 13.62 -23.23 4.90
N GLU A 385 13.41 -24.18 4.01
CA GLU A 385 14.34 -25.26 3.71
C GLU A 385 14.37 -25.50 2.21
N GLU A 386 15.49 -26.01 1.71
CA GLU A 386 15.61 -26.43 0.32
C GLU A 386 14.60 -27.54 0.01
N VAL A 387 13.92 -27.42 -1.13
CA VAL A 387 12.88 -28.37 -1.56
C VAL A 387 13.24 -28.93 -2.92
N THR A 388 13.34 -30.25 -3.01
CA THR A 388 13.41 -30.96 -4.29
C THR A 388 12.03 -31.44 -4.71
N LYS A 389 11.63 -31.12 -5.93
CA LYS A 389 10.40 -31.59 -6.58
C LYS A 389 10.75 -32.35 -7.84
N THR A 390 9.93 -33.32 -8.18
CA THR A 390 10.04 -34.05 -9.44
C THR A 390 8.88 -33.64 -10.34
N VAL A 391 9.17 -33.31 -11.58
CA VAL A 391 8.18 -33.03 -12.62
C VAL A 391 8.41 -33.98 -13.79
N VAL A 392 7.36 -34.26 -14.56
CA VAL A 392 7.44 -35.04 -15.79
C VAL A 392 7.04 -34.11 -16.94
N PRO A 393 7.99 -33.61 -17.73
CA PRO A 393 7.69 -32.74 -18.86
C PRO A 393 6.86 -33.48 -19.91
N VAL A 394 5.73 -32.89 -20.29
CA VAL A 394 4.83 -33.43 -21.31
C VAL A 394 4.38 -32.31 -22.23
N ASP A 395 4.36 -32.59 -23.53
CA ASP A 395 4.03 -31.60 -24.55
C ASP A 395 3.39 -32.31 -25.75
N TYR A 396 2.08 -32.14 -25.89
CA TYR A 396 1.27 -32.76 -26.95
C TYR A 396 0.48 -31.73 -27.76
N GLU A 397 0.52 -30.46 -27.36
CA GLU A 397 -0.26 -29.40 -27.99
C GLU A 397 0.55 -28.76 -29.13
N ASN A 398 -0.13 -28.06 -30.03
CA ASN A 398 0.57 -27.27 -31.04
C ASN A 398 0.78 -25.86 -30.50
N PRO A 399 1.93 -25.22 -30.77
CA PRO A 399 2.08 -23.82 -30.43
C PRO A 399 1.12 -22.96 -31.26
N GLU A 400 0.65 -21.88 -30.67
CA GLU A 400 -0.21 -20.89 -31.29
C GLU A 400 0.48 -19.53 -31.32
N ALA A 401 0.31 -18.78 -32.41
CA ALA A 401 0.63 -17.35 -32.41
C ALA A 401 -0.56 -16.62 -31.80
N LEU A 402 -0.39 -15.94 -30.68
CA LEU A 402 -1.48 -15.31 -29.92
C LEU A 402 -1.82 -13.92 -30.46
N SER A 403 -0.82 -13.05 -30.57
CA SER A 403 -0.96 -11.64 -30.89
C SER A 403 0.10 -11.16 -31.89
N ILE A 404 -0.13 -9.98 -32.46
CA ILE A 404 0.85 -9.23 -33.26
C ILE A 404 0.79 -7.77 -32.84
N GLU A 405 1.94 -7.12 -32.68
CA GLU A 405 2.05 -5.72 -32.24
C GLU A 405 3.07 -4.97 -33.10
N LEU A 406 2.74 -3.77 -33.53
CA LEU A 406 3.68 -2.89 -34.25
C LEU A 406 4.67 -2.30 -33.24
N ILE A 407 5.96 -2.49 -33.46
CA ILE A 407 7.01 -2.02 -32.53
C ILE A 407 7.95 -0.98 -33.16
N GLY A 408 7.79 -0.72 -34.46
CA GLY A 408 8.60 0.24 -35.21
C GLY A 408 8.05 0.47 -36.62
N PRO A 409 8.66 1.39 -37.39
CA PRO A 409 8.20 1.73 -38.74
C PRO A 409 8.31 0.56 -39.72
N ASP A 410 9.24 -0.36 -39.49
CA ASP A 410 9.49 -1.53 -40.32
C ASP A 410 9.47 -2.84 -39.54
N SER A 411 8.96 -2.83 -38.31
CA SER A 411 9.04 -3.98 -37.42
C SER A 411 7.80 -4.19 -36.57
N PHE A 412 7.51 -5.46 -36.32
CA PHE A 412 6.41 -5.91 -35.46
C PHE A 412 6.86 -7.14 -34.67
N GLU A 413 6.19 -7.39 -33.55
CA GLU A 413 6.40 -8.54 -32.68
C GLU A 413 5.22 -9.50 -32.78
N ILE A 414 5.47 -10.81 -32.77
CA ILE A 414 4.46 -11.87 -32.67
C ILE A 414 4.69 -12.63 -31.37
N GLU A 415 3.65 -12.76 -30.54
CA GLU A 415 3.69 -13.55 -29.31
C GLU A 415 3.17 -14.97 -29.54
N PHE A 416 3.78 -15.96 -28.90
CA PHE A 416 3.38 -17.37 -28.97
C PHE A 416 2.85 -17.90 -27.63
N SER A 417 2.01 -18.93 -27.68
CA SER A 417 1.45 -19.61 -26.50
C SER A 417 2.51 -20.31 -25.64
N GLU A 418 3.66 -20.63 -26.22
CA GLU A 418 4.76 -21.36 -25.59
C GLU A 418 6.09 -21.06 -26.30
N PRO A 419 7.25 -21.44 -25.72
CA PRO A 419 8.55 -21.35 -26.36
C PRO A 419 8.60 -22.06 -27.72
N VAL A 420 9.01 -21.34 -28.77
CA VAL A 420 9.18 -21.91 -30.11
C VAL A 420 10.62 -21.88 -30.59
N THR A 421 10.92 -22.76 -31.53
CA THR A 421 12.15 -22.78 -32.33
C THR A 421 11.85 -22.54 -33.81
N SER A 422 12.84 -21.97 -34.49
CA SER A 422 12.83 -21.87 -35.95
C SER A 422 13.14 -23.23 -36.60
N SER A 423 12.56 -23.48 -37.77
CA SER A 423 12.77 -24.67 -38.61
C SER A 423 13.05 -24.24 -40.06
N SER A 424 13.42 -25.18 -40.93
CA SER A 424 13.67 -24.88 -42.36
C SER A 424 12.45 -24.34 -43.11
N ASP A 425 11.24 -24.64 -42.61
CA ASP A 425 9.96 -24.19 -43.16
C ASP A 425 9.33 -23.03 -42.37
N ALA A 426 10.00 -22.55 -41.31
CA ALA A 426 9.55 -21.42 -40.51
C ALA A 426 9.62 -20.10 -41.28
N ASP A 427 8.49 -19.42 -41.39
CA ASP A 427 8.38 -18.23 -42.21
C ASP A 427 7.31 -17.25 -41.73
N VAL A 428 7.53 -15.99 -42.07
CA VAL A 428 6.58 -14.89 -41.89
C VAL A 428 6.38 -14.24 -43.25
N ILE A 429 5.15 -14.25 -43.73
CA ILE A 429 4.77 -13.74 -45.05
C ILE A 429 3.87 -12.54 -44.85
N VAL A 430 4.25 -11.40 -45.42
CA VAL A 430 3.50 -10.14 -45.30
C VAL A 430 2.89 -9.78 -46.66
N ASP A 431 1.57 -9.62 -46.70
CA ASP A 431 0.75 -9.38 -47.89
C ASP A 431 1.10 -10.30 -49.07
N ASP A 432 0.94 -11.61 -48.85
CA ASP A 432 1.22 -12.66 -49.85
C ASP A 432 2.67 -12.58 -50.43
N GLY A 433 3.61 -12.08 -49.63
CA GLY A 433 5.03 -11.96 -49.99
C GLY A 433 5.38 -10.66 -50.72
N THR A 434 4.46 -9.68 -50.74
CA THR A 434 4.71 -8.35 -51.30
C THR A 434 5.82 -7.62 -50.54
N TYR A 435 5.86 -7.75 -49.21
CA TYR A 435 6.89 -7.17 -48.38
C TYR A 435 7.89 -8.24 -47.94
N TYR A 436 9.17 -8.00 -48.24
CA TYR A 436 10.27 -8.87 -47.85
C TYR A 436 10.52 -8.76 -46.35
N VAL A 437 10.68 -9.90 -45.66
CA VAL A 437 11.14 -9.97 -44.27
C VAL A 437 12.66 -10.06 -44.27
N SER A 438 13.32 -9.07 -43.68
CA SER A 438 14.77 -8.96 -43.64
C SER A 438 15.37 -9.74 -42.46
N GLU A 439 14.70 -9.73 -41.31
CA GLU A 439 15.18 -10.36 -40.08
C GLU A 439 14.03 -10.96 -39.28
N LYS A 440 14.33 -12.04 -38.54
CA LYS A 440 13.43 -12.78 -37.66
C LYS A 440 14.24 -13.20 -36.43
N THR A 441 13.93 -12.61 -35.28
CA THR A 441 14.71 -12.80 -34.05
C THR A 441 13.77 -13.20 -32.92
N LEU A 442 14.02 -14.36 -32.30
CA LEU A 442 13.28 -14.81 -31.13
C LEU A 442 13.85 -14.17 -29.87
N SER A 443 12.99 -13.84 -28.91
CA SER A 443 13.36 -13.41 -27.57
C SER A 443 14.07 -14.53 -26.79
N ASP A 444 14.77 -14.18 -25.71
CA ASP A 444 15.50 -15.13 -24.85
C ASP A 444 14.61 -16.17 -24.15
N ASN A 445 13.33 -15.84 -23.95
CA ASN A 445 12.32 -16.78 -23.47
C ASN A 445 11.60 -17.54 -24.61
N TYR A 446 12.00 -17.30 -25.86
CA TYR A 446 11.49 -17.97 -27.07
C TYR A 446 9.98 -17.77 -27.34
N ARG A 447 9.32 -16.84 -26.64
CA ARG A 447 7.87 -16.59 -26.73
C ARG A 447 7.50 -15.43 -27.64
N LYS A 448 8.45 -14.57 -28.00
CA LYS A 448 8.23 -13.41 -28.86
C LYS A 448 9.15 -13.47 -30.07
N LEU A 449 8.61 -13.22 -31.26
CA LEU A 449 9.35 -13.11 -32.49
C LEU A 449 9.30 -11.67 -32.98
N THR A 450 10.43 -10.99 -32.94
CA THR A 450 10.65 -9.72 -33.61
C THR A 450 10.87 -9.97 -35.09
N VAL A 451 10.08 -9.31 -35.93
CA VAL A 451 10.17 -9.39 -37.40
C VAL A 451 10.50 -8.01 -37.93
N VAL A 452 11.56 -7.91 -38.74
CA VAL A 452 11.96 -6.69 -39.43
C VAL A 452 11.71 -6.85 -40.93
N LEU A 453 11.19 -5.81 -41.57
CA LEU A 453 10.95 -5.78 -43.01
C LEU A 453 12.15 -5.21 -43.76
N GLY A 454 12.26 -5.53 -45.06
CA GLY A 454 13.27 -4.97 -45.95
C GLY A 454 12.95 -3.59 -46.51
N VAL A 455 11.93 -2.93 -45.96
CA VAL A 455 11.51 -1.57 -46.30
C VAL A 455 11.67 -0.71 -45.07
N SER A 456 11.97 0.58 -45.22
CA SER A 456 12.19 1.47 -44.07
C SER A 456 10.90 1.89 -43.34
N SER A 457 9.76 1.73 -44.00
CA SER A 457 8.43 2.08 -43.45
C SER A 457 7.32 1.55 -44.35
N LEU A 458 6.14 1.34 -43.78
CA LEU A 458 4.90 1.08 -44.53
C LEU A 458 4.02 2.34 -44.61
N ASN A 459 3.03 2.31 -45.51
CA ASN A 459 1.96 3.32 -45.51
C ASN A 459 0.91 2.94 -44.47
N GLU A 460 0.12 3.90 -43.98
CA GLU A 460 -1.02 3.58 -43.12
C GLU A 460 -2.02 2.67 -43.83
N GLY A 461 -2.46 1.63 -43.12
CA GLY A 461 -3.33 0.61 -43.67
C GLY A 461 -3.31 -0.68 -42.86
N THR A 462 -3.94 -1.73 -43.40
CA THR A 462 -4.00 -3.05 -42.78
C THR A 462 -3.25 -4.05 -43.63
N TYR A 463 -2.35 -4.81 -43.00
CA TYR A 463 -1.43 -5.74 -43.63
C TYR A 463 -1.71 -7.17 -43.17
N LYS A 464 -1.78 -8.12 -44.11
CA LYS A 464 -1.96 -9.54 -43.77
C LYS A 464 -0.62 -10.17 -43.44
N VAL A 465 -0.42 -10.52 -42.18
CA VAL A 465 0.81 -11.17 -41.71
C VAL A 465 0.51 -12.63 -41.41
N ARG A 466 1.07 -13.54 -42.21
CA ARG A 466 0.95 -14.98 -42.02
C ARG A 466 2.23 -15.56 -41.43
N VAL A 467 2.14 -16.12 -40.24
CA VAL A 467 3.21 -16.89 -39.59
C VAL A 467 2.97 -18.39 -39.74
N LYS A 468 4.02 -19.16 -40.05
CA LYS A 468 3.94 -20.61 -40.27
C LYS A 468 5.27 -21.31 -39.97
N GLY A 469 5.22 -22.63 -39.82
CA GLY A 469 6.40 -23.51 -39.86
C GLY A 469 7.23 -23.56 -38.57
N TYR A 470 7.11 -22.56 -37.68
CA TYR A 470 7.67 -22.61 -36.32
C TYR A 470 7.19 -23.87 -35.58
N ARG A 471 8.04 -24.36 -34.68
CA ARG A 471 7.77 -25.57 -33.88
C ARG A 471 8.04 -25.29 -32.41
N ASP A 472 7.39 -25.99 -31.52
CA ASP A 472 7.82 -26.03 -30.12
C ASP A 472 9.08 -26.91 -29.95
N PHE A 473 9.50 -27.10 -28.70
CA PHE A 473 10.65 -27.94 -28.36
C PHE A 473 10.34 -29.44 -28.33
N ALA A 474 9.08 -29.87 -28.41
CA ALA A 474 8.66 -31.24 -28.69
C ALA A 474 8.62 -31.58 -30.20
N GLY A 475 8.72 -30.55 -31.05
CA GLY A 475 8.66 -30.64 -32.50
C GLY A 475 7.24 -30.53 -33.08
N ASN A 476 6.20 -30.25 -32.26
CA ASN A 476 4.87 -30.00 -32.80
C ASN A 476 4.87 -28.69 -33.57
N MET A 477 4.14 -28.69 -34.69
CA MET A 477 4.19 -27.59 -35.65
C MET A 477 3.11 -26.56 -35.36
N LEU A 478 3.50 -25.29 -35.36
CA LEU A 478 2.59 -24.15 -35.26
C LEU A 478 1.53 -24.23 -36.36
N ARG A 479 0.26 -24.15 -35.96
CA ARG A 479 -0.83 -23.97 -36.92
C ARG A 479 -0.69 -22.59 -37.56
N SER A 480 -0.58 -22.55 -38.88
CA SER A 480 -0.43 -21.28 -39.60
C SER A 480 -1.55 -20.32 -39.21
N LYS A 481 -1.18 -19.12 -38.77
CA LYS A 481 -2.13 -18.06 -38.42
C LYS A 481 -1.86 -16.85 -39.29
N THR A 482 -2.94 -16.18 -39.68
CA THR A 482 -2.87 -14.89 -40.37
C THR A 482 -3.50 -13.84 -39.48
N PHE A 483 -2.74 -12.81 -39.18
CA PHE A 483 -3.20 -11.60 -38.52
C PHE A 483 -3.48 -10.51 -39.54
N ASP A 484 -4.42 -9.63 -39.21
CA ASP A 484 -4.56 -8.33 -39.86
C ASP A 484 -3.84 -7.32 -38.95
N LEU A 485 -2.62 -6.90 -39.35
CA LEU A 485 -1.81 -5.91 -38.64
C LEU A 485 -2.24 -4.52 -39.10
N GLU A 486 -2.84 -3.74 -38.19
CA GLU A 486 -3.07 -2.32 -38.43
C GLU A 486 -1.77 -1.54 -38.27
N TYR A 487 -1.34 -0.90 -39.35
CA TYR A 487 -0.19 0.00 -39.35
C TYR A 487 -0.70 1.42 -39.19
N VAL A 488 -0.54 1.94 -37.98
CA VAL A 488 -0.79 3.35 -37.62
C VAL A 488 0.55 3.91 -37.18
N LYS A 489 0.95 5.03 -37.76
CA LYS A 489 2.23 5.64 -37.40
C LYS A 489 2.19 6.09 -35.94
N ASP A 490 3.18 5.66 -35.16
CA ASP A 490 3.39 6.25 -33.85
C ASP A 490 3.97 7.67 -33.99
N THR A 491 3.37 8.61 -33.27
CA THR A 491 3.77 10.02 -33.21
C THR A 491 4.03 10.49 -31.78
N THR A 492 3.94 9.58 -30.82
CA THR A 492 4.12 9.86 -29.40
C THR A 492 5.54 9.53 -28.99
N ALA A 493 6.12 10.35 -28.13
CA ALA A 493 7.45 10.10 -27.58
C ALA A 493 7.35 9.08 -26.43
N PRO A 494 8.43 8.34 -26.16
CA PRO A 494 8.44 7.38 -25.06
C PRO A 494 8.27 8.09 -23.72
N THR A 495 7.47 7.49 -22.84
CA THR A 495 7.18 7.92 -21.48
C THR A 495 7.66 6.85 -20.50
N ALA A 496 7.94 7.22 -19.25
CA ALA A 496 8.50 6.31 -18.25
C ALA A 496 7.72 6.31 -16.94
N ARG A 497 7.77 5.18 -16.23
CA ARG A 497 7.29 5.01 -14.86
C ARG A 497 8.31 4.26 -14.00
N ILE A 498 8.21 4.39 -12.69
CA ILE A 498 9.02 3.62 -11.74
C ILE A 498 8.30 2.31 -11.44
N LYS A 499 8.98 1.17 -11.63
CA LYS A 499 8.50 -0.17 -11.19
C LYS A 499 8.92 -0.49 -9.76
N GLU A 500 10.11 -0.06 -9.35
CA GLU A 500 10.70 -0.42 -8.06
C GLU A 500 11.66 0.68 -7.60
N ALA A 501 11.67 1.01 -6.32
CA ALA A 501 12.58 1.99 -5.73
C ALA A 501 13.01 1.60 -4.31
N THR A 502 14.31 1.44 -4.10
CA THR A 502 14.96 1.27 -2.79
C THR A 502 16.06 2.31 -2.63
N GLN A 503 16.74 2.35 -1.48
CA GLN A 503 17.86 3.29 -1.30
C GLN A 503 19.05 3.03 -2.24
N ASN A 504 19.19 1.79 -2.75
CA ASN A 504 20.33 1.35 -3.55
C ASN A 504 19.96 0.91 -4.99
N LYS A 505 18.67 0.88 -5.36
CA LYS A 505 18.20 0.38 -6.65
C LYS A 505 16.95 1.13 -7.11
N LEU A 506 16.86 1.40 -8.42
CA LEU A 506 15.66 1.93 -9.05
C LEU A 506 15.41 1.19 -10.37
N VAL A 507 14.18 0.73 -10.60
CA VAL A 507 13.79 0.12 -11.87
C VAL A 507 12.81 1.06 -12.58
N ILE A 508 13.18 1.49 -13.79
CA ILE A 508 12.38 2.36 -14.65
C ILE A 508 11.88 1.53 -15.83
N GLU A 509 10.59 1.65 -16.14
CA GLU A 509 9.98 1.04 -17.32
C GLU A 509 9.42 2.15 -18.23
N PHE A 510 9.82 2.12 -19.49
CA PHE A 510 9.22 2.93 -20.53
C PHE A 510 7.98 2.23 -21.10
N ASN A 511 7.01 2.98 -21.63
CA ASN A 511 5.85 2.40 -22.32
C ASN A 511 6.26 1.61 -23.58
N GLU A 512 7.39 1.95 -24.16
CA GLU A 512 7.99 1.35 -25.37
C GLU A 512 9.53 1.40 -25.28
N PRO A 513 10.28 0.69 -26.15
CA PRO A 513 11.73 0.80 -26.22
C PRO A 513 12.23 2.24 -26.32
N ALA A 514 13.10 2.65 -25.39
CA ALA A 514 13.70 3.99 -25.38
C ALA A 514 15.21 3.88 -25.61
N THR A 515 15.72 4.52 -26.65
CA THR A 515 17.11 4.38 -27.08
C THR A 515 17.77 5.73 -27.36
N ARG A 516 19.09 5.73 -27.54
CA ARG A 516 19.87 6.90 -27.93
C ARG A 516 19.76 7.13 -29.44
N ASP A 517 19.41 8.34 -29.84
CA ASP A 517 19.28 8.73 -31.25
C ASP A 517 20.59 8.48 -32.01
N GLY A 518 20.51 7.77 -33.13
CA GLY A 518 21.66 7.45 -33.99
C GLY A 518 22.50 6.22 -33.57
N TYR A 519 22.14 5.50 -32.50
CA TYR A 519 22.84 4.29 -32.06
C TYR A 519 22.06 3.03 -32.40
N THR A 520 22.75 1.89 -32.55
CA THR A 520 22.13 0.60 -32.86
C THR A 520 22.76 -0.53 -32.03
N GLY A 521 22.06 -1.67 -31.95
CA GLY A 521 22.52 -2.83 -31.17
C GLY A 521 22.70 -2.52 -29.69
N SER A 522 23.75 -3.07 -29.07
CA SER A 522 24.02 -2.90 -27.64
C SER A 522 24.44 -1.47 -27.23
N GLU A 523 24.83 -0.62 -28.18
CA GLU A 523 25.21 0.78 -27.92
C GLU A 523 24.00 1.72 -27.84
N ALA A 524 22.81 1.26 -28.26
CA ALA A 524 21.58 2.04 -28.27
C ALA A 524 21.00 2.29 -26.87
N ALA A 525 21.40 1.50 -25.87
CA ALA A 525 20.89 1.62 -24.51
C ALA A 525 21.27 2.98 -23.88
N LEU A 526 20.35 3.54 -23.09
CA LEU A 526 20.63 4.72 -22.27
C LEU A 526 21.74 4.44 -21.26
N THR A 527 22.70 5.35 -21.15
CA THR A 527 23.79 5.24 -20.18
C THR A 527 23.40 5.88 -18.86
N ARG A 528 24.21 5.66 -17.81
CA ARG A 528 24.07 6.35 -16.52
C ARG A 528 23.87 7.87 -16.66
N ASP A 529 24.52 8.49 -17.63
CA ASP A 529 24.55 9.95 -17.71
C ASP A 529 23.19 10.59 -17.99
N TYR A 530 22.23 9.80 -18.47
CA TYR A 530 20.83 10.19 -18.64
C TYR A 530 20.05 10.28 -17.33
N PHE A 531 20.55 9.70 -16.24
CA PHE A 531 19.80 9.56 -15.00
C PHE A 531 20.47 10.29 -13.83
N TYR A 532 19.69 11.04 -13.05
CA TYR A 532 20.13 11.56 -11.76
C TYR A 532 18.96 11.71 -10.79
N HIS A 533 19.26 11.84 -9.51
CA HIS A 533 18.26 12.17 -8.49
C HIS A 533 18.74 13.33 -7.61
N THR A 534 17.84 14.16 -7.10
CA THR A 534 18.15 15.28 -6.19
C THR A 534 19.06 16.38 -6.77
N TYR A 535 20.30 16.06 -7.13
CA TYR A 535 21.29 16.94 -7.79
C TYR A 535 21.82 16.26 -9.05
N SER A 536 22.12 17.03 -10.11
CA SER A 536 22.57 16.47 -11.40
C SER A 536 23.89 15.69 -11.36
N SER A 537 24.68 15.84 -10.30
CA SER A 537 25.89 15.06 -10.05
C SER A 537 25.62 13.70 -9.37
N TRP A 538 24.42 13.47 -8.86
CA TRP A 538 24.02 12.26 -8.14
C TRP A 538 23.39 11.27 -9.12
N LYS A 539 24.28 10.58 -9.83
CA LYS A 539 23.95 9.60 -10.87
C LYS A 539 24.06 8.18 -10.29
N PRO A 540 23.35 7.17 -10.86
CA PRO A 540 23.56 5.78 -10.45
C PRO A 540 25.01 5.35 -10.63
N THR A 541 25.50 4.28 -10.02
CA THR A 541 26.84 3.75 -10.28
C THR A 541 26.86 2.94 -11.58
N LYS A 542 25.79 2.18 -11.83
CA LYS A 542 25.62 1.28 -12.97
C LYS A 542 24.18 1.34 -13.50
N VAL A 543 24.03 1.17 -14.82
CA VAL A 543 22.73 1.03 -15.48
C VAL A 543 22.73 -0.26 -16.30
N VAL A 544 21.68 -1.05 -16.16
CA VAL A 544 21.45 -2.29 -16.91
C VAL A 544 20.12 -2.16 -17.65
N ALA A 545 20.13 -2.27 -18.97
CA ALA A 545 18.93 -2.29 -19.80
C ALA A 545 18.43 -3.73 -20.01
N SER A 546 17.12 -3.92 -20.17
CA SER A 546 16.56 -5.12 -20.78
C SER A 546 16.95 -5.20 -22.26
N ASP A 547 16.87 -6.39 -22.86
CA ASP A 547 17.34 -6.61 -24.25
C ASP A 547 16.58 -5.75 -25.28
N ASN A 548 15.33 -5.41 -24.98
CA ASN A 548 14.50 -4.54 -25.79
C ASN A 548 14.57 -3.05 -25.40
N ASN A 549 15.46 -2.65 -24.49
CA ASN A 549 15.62 -1.27 -24.01
C ASN A 549 14.33 -0.63 -23.45
N LYS A 550 13.39 -1.44 -22.95
CA LYS A 550 12.14 -0.96 -22.34
C LYS A 550 12.28 -0.78 -20.82
N VAL A 551 13.11 -1.58 -20.16
CA VAL A 551 13.32 -1.54 -18.71
C VAL A 551 14.78 -1.21 -18.41
N TYR A 552 15.01 -0.27 -17.50
CA TYR A 552 16.32 0.17 -17.04
C TYR A 552 16.44 0.01 -15.53
N THR A 553 17.39 -0.83 -15.09
CA THR A 553 17.75 -0.98 -13.68
C THR A 553 18.95 -0.09 -13.37
N LEU A 554 18.76 0.86 -12.47
CA LEU A 554 19.77 1.78 -11.97
C LEU A 554 20.25 1.31 -10.59
N HIS A 555 21.55 1.10 -10.43
CA HIS A 555 22.16 0.74 -9.14
C HIS A 555 22.82 1.97 -8.51
N PHE A 556 22.74 2.09 -7.19
CA PHE A 556 23.32 3.19 -6.40
C PHE A 556 24.23 2.68 -5.27
N SER A 557 24.78 1.46 -5.38
CA SER A 557 25.58 0.81 -4.33
C SER A 557 27.10 0.81 -4.62
N GLU A 558 27.90 0.60 -3.56
CA GLU A 558 29.34 0.34 -3.66
C GLU A 558 29.66 -1.00 -4.33
N THR A 559 28.85 -2.03 -4.11
CA THR A 559 29.07 -3.38 -4.65
C THR A 559 28.97 -3.44 -6.18
N GLU A 560 28.13 -2.60 -6.77
CA GLU A 560 27.95 -2.47 -8.22
C GLU A 560 28.84 -1.36 -8.82
N ASN A 561 29.82 -0.87 -8.04
CA ASN A 561 30.75 0.17 -8.43
C ASN A 561 32.15 -0.42 -8.58
N ASP A 562 32.79 -0.19 -9.73
CA ASP A 562 34.18 -0.59 -9.97
C ASP A 562 35.21 0.38 -9.32
N GLY A 563 34.73 1.35 -8.54
CA GLY A 563 35.52 2.39 -7.88
C GLY A 563 35.68 3.67 -8.73
N SER A 564 35.10 3.72 -9.93
CA SER A 564 35.28 4.85 -10.85
C SER A 564 34.44 6.07 -10.51
N TYR A 565 33.35 5.91 -9.75
CA TYR A 565 32.38 6.97 -9.49
C TYR A 565 32.05 7.13 -8.00
N PRO A 566 31.73 8.34 -7.53
CA PRO A 566 31.18 8.52 -6.19
C PRO A 566 29.81 7.84 -6.06
N VAL A 567 29.51 7.33 -4.87
CA VAL A 567 28.24 6.68 -4.55
C VAL A 567 27.30 7.69 -3.90
N TYR A 568 26.11 7.84 -4.47
CA TYR A 568 25.02 8.65 -3.92
C TYR A 568 23.77 7.78 -3.83
N LEU A 569 23.34 7.47 -2.60
CA LEU A 569 22.15 6.66 -2.35
C LEU A 569 20.88 7.50 -2.52
N LEU A 570 19.78 6.83 -2.87
CA LEU A 570 18.47 7.46 -2.89
C LEU A 570 18.02 7.79 -1.45
N PRO A 571 17.66 9.06 -1.13
CA PRO A 571 17.12 9.42 0.18
C PRO A 571 15.79 8.72 0.48
N VAL A 572 15.48 8.50 1.76
CA VAL A 572 14.16 8.01 2.18
C VAL A 572 13.09 9.08 1.97
N GLY A 573 11.90 8.67 1.55
CA GLY A 573 10.76 9.52 1.24
C GLY A 573 10.58 9.72 -0.26
N ASN A 574 9.89 10.81 -0.63
CA ASN A 574 9.65 11.14 -2.03
C ASN A 574 10.88 11.81 -2.65
N VAL A 575 11.49 11.15 -3.61
CA VAL A 575 12.68 11.61 -4.34
C VAL A 575 12.32 11.88 -5.78
N THR A 576 12.66 13.07 -6.29
CA THR A 576 12.60 13.34 -7.73
C THR A 576 13.79 12.69 -8.43
N VAL A 577 13.47 11.77 -9.33
CA VAL A 577 14.41 11.17 -10.29
C VAL A 577 14.17 11.84 -11.63
N THR A 578 15.25 12.31 -12.24
CA THR A 578 15.21 12.93 -13.56
C THR A 578 15.86 12.01 -14.58
N ILE A 579 15.16 11.81 -15.69
CA ILE A 579 15.69 11.26 -16.93
C ILE A 579 15.88 12.44 -17.88
N LEU A 580 17.12 12.74 -18.23
CA LEU A 580 17.46 13.78 -19.19
C LEU A 580 16.92 13.38 -20.55
N LYS A 581 16.32 14.34 -21.26
CA LYS A 581 15.86 14.10 -22.62
C LYS A 581 17.00 13.85 -23.61
N GLU A 582 18.19 14.37 -23.32
CA GLU A 582 19.38 14.29 -24.17
C GLU A 582 20.67 14.40 -23.33
N VAL A 583 21.73 13.75 -23.80
CA VAL A 583 23.10 13.85 -23.24
C VAL A 583 24.07 13.95 -24.40
N ASP A 584 24.95 14.96 -24.40
CA ASP A 584 25.96 15.17 -25.46
C ASP A 584 25.36 15.17 -26.89
N ASP A 585 24.22 15.83 -27.07
CA ASP A 585 23.41 15.89 -28.31
C ASP A 585 22.73 14.56 -28.74
N ASP A 586 22.88 13.48 -27.95
CA ASP A 586 22.16 12.23 -28.15
C ASP A 586 20.80 12.30 -27.44
N ALA A 587 19.71 12.41 -28.19
CA ALA A 587 18.35 12.46 -27.64
C ALA A 587 17.80 11.06 -27.32
N ILE A 588 16.86 10.96 -26.39
CA ILE A 588 16.06 9.75 -26.19
C ILE A 588 15.00 9.67 -27.30
N VAL A 589 14.96 8.56 -28.03
CA VAL A 589 14.02 8.28 -29.12
C VAL A 589 13.41 6.88 -29.00
N ASP A 590 12.20 6.74 -29.52
CA ASP A 590 11.62 5.44 -29.85
C ASP A 590 12.13 4.92 -31.22
N ALA A 591 11.61 3.77 -31.66
CA ALA A 591 11.91 3.20 -32.97
C ALA A 591 11.39 4.05 -34.16
N TRP A 592 10.43 4.95 -33.92
CA TRP A 592 9.85 5.85 -34.92
C TRP A 592 10.58 7.20 -35.02
N GLY A 593 11.56 7.44 -34.15
CA GLY A 593 12.31 8.68 -34.04
C GLY A 593 11.57 9.79 -33.30
N ASN A 594 10.48 9.49 -32.58
CA ASN A 594 9.82 10.46 -31.73
C ASN A 594 10.71 10.75 -30.52
N LYS A 595 11.08 12.02 -30.35
CA LYS A 595 12.01 12.47 -29.31
C LYS A 595 11.29 12.83 -28.04
N VAL A 596 11.90 12.49 -26.91
CA VAL A 596 11.50 13.06 -25.61
C VAL A 596 11.76 14.57 -25.64
N GLU A 597 10.70 15.38 -25.52
CA GLU A 597 10.80 16.83 -25.71
C GLU A 597 11.35 17.59 -24.47
N SER A 598 11.17 17.01 -23.30
CA SER A 598 11.57 17.58 -22.00
C SER A 598 12.03 16.49 -21.04
N ASP A 599 12.96 16.82 -20.14
CA ASP A 599 13.39 15.93 -19.06
C ASP A 599 12.18 15.29 -18.35
N ILE A 600 12.19 13.96 -18.25
CA ILE A 600 11.14 13.22 -17.55
C ILE A 600 11.47 13.29 -16.05
N LYS A 601 10.53 13.77 -15.25
CA LYS A 601 10.66 13.85 -13.79
C LYS A 601 9.69 12.89 -13.14
N LEU A 602 10.22 11.85 -12.53
CA LEU A 602 9.48 10.83 -11.80
C LEU A 602 9.64 11.04 -10.30
N THR A 603 8.58 10.74 -9.53
CA THR A 603 8.66 10.72 -8.06
C THR A 603 8.80 9.27 -7.61
N ALA A 604 9.98 8.93 -7.09
CA ALA A 604 10.22 7.65 -6.42
C ALA A 604 9.85 7.79 -4.95
N THR A 605 8.97 6.93 -4.44
CA THR A 605 8.75 6.79 -3.00
C THR A 605 9.71 5.73 -2.48
N VAL A 606 10.77 6.17 -1.81
CA VAL A 606 11.85 5.31 -1.33
C VAL A 606 11.62 5.04 0.15
N VAL A 607 11.50 3.77 0.51
CA VAL A 607 11.46 3.34 1.91
C VAL A 607 12.85 2.87 2.33
N ALA A 608 13.27 3.25 3.54
CA ALA A 608 14.41 2.60 4.16
C ALA A 608 13.98 1.20 4.59
N ASP A 609 14.86 0.25 4.34
CA ASP A 609 14.78 -1.04 5.00
C ASP A 609 15.19 -0.85 6.46
N ASN A 610 14.23 -1.05 7.34
CA ASN A 610 14.41 -1.01 8.80
C ASN A 610 14.09 -2.38 9.43
N GLU A 611 13.85 -3.40 8.60
CA GLU A 611 13.62 -4.75 9.09
C GLU A 611 14.98 -5.36 9.44
N ALA A 612 15.07 -5.92 10.64
CA ALA A 612 16.27 -6.62 11.04
C ALA A 612 16.20 -8.07 10.55
N PRO A 613 17.33 -8.67 10.13
CA PRO A 613 17.32 -10.04 9.68
C PRO A 613 16.92 -10.96 10.83
N THR A 614 16.14 -11.97 10.52
CA THR A 614 15.73 -13.02 11.45
C THR A 614 16.25 -14.37 10.96
N VAL A 615 16.14 -15.40 11.80
CA VAL A 615 16.52 -16.75 11.42
C VAL A 615 15.24 -17.52 11.12
N LYS A 616 15.08 -17.96 9.87
CA LYS A 616 13.93 -18.71 9.37
C LYS A 616 13.93 -20.15 9.85
N SER A 617 15.11 -20.78 9.88
CA SER A 617 15.26 -22.18 10.29
C SER A 617 16.67 -22.49 10.79
N VAL A 618 16.76 -23.51 11.65
CA VAL A 618 18.01 -24.14 12.06
C VAL A 618 17.83 -25.65 12.00
N LYS A 619 18.73 -26.34 11.29
CA LYS A 619 18.63 -27.79 11.09
C LYS A 619 19.99 -28.46 11.10
N ALA A 620 20.08 -29.66 11.68
CA ALA A 620 21.26 -30.50 11.54
C ALA A 620 21.13 -31.39 10.29
N GLU A 621 21.90 -31.10 9.24
CA GLU A 621 21.96 -31.93 8.03
C GLU A 621 22.75 -33.23 8.28
N ALA A 622 23.77 -33.13 9.13
CA ALA A 622 24.56 -34.24 9.63
C ALA A 622 24.90 -34.01 11.11
N GLU A 623 25.47 -35.03 11.75
CA GLU A 623 25.86 -34.96 13.17
C GLU A 623 26.92 -33.88 13.44
N ASP A 624 27.67 -33.48 12.42
CA ASP A 624 28.72 -32.47 12.46
C ASP A 624 28.39 -31.24 11.60
N LYS A 625 27.15 -31.11 11.11
CA LYS A 625 26.77 -30.05 10.18
C LYS A 625 25.41 -29.44 10.50
N ILE A 626 25.39 -28.15 10.81
CA ILE A 626 24.19 -27.38 11.12
C ILE A 626 24.03 -26.29 10.05
N GLU A 627 22.81 -26.15 9.53
CA GLU A 627 22.42 -25.10 8.61
C GLU A 627 21.53 -24.09 9.34
N VAL A 628 21.82 -22.81 9.13
CA VAL A 628 21.08 -21.66 9.65
C VAL A 628 20.65 -20.81 8.46
N VAL A 629 19.34 -20.67 8.26
CA VAL A 629 18.79 -19.87 7.15
C VAL A 629 18.30 -18.54 7.68
N PHE A 630 18.78 -17.45 7.09
CA PHE A 630 18.35 -16.09 7.44
C PHE A 630 17.17 -15.64 6.59
N SER A 631 16.40 -14.65 7.08
CA SER A 631 15.25 -14.10 6.36
C SER A 631 15.61 -13.39 5.07
N GLU A 632 16.84 -12.88 4.99
CA GLU A 632 17.40 -12.03 3.96
C GLU A 632 18.93 -12.14 3.94
N ASP A 633 19.58 -11.36 3.09
CA ASP A 633 21.04 -11.29 3.07
C ASP A 633 21.61 -10.62 4.31
N VAL A 634 22.57 -11.31 4.93
CA VAL A 634 23.33 -10.81 6.06
C VAL A 634 24.76 -10.47 5.70
N ASN A 635 25.37 -9.58 6.49
CA ASN A 635 26.77 -9.24 6.38
C ASN A 635 27.63 -10.49 6.54
N LYS A 636 28.33 -10.86 5.47
CA LYS A 636 29.13 -12.08 5.38
C LYS A 636 30.16 -12.22 6.51
N ASP A 637 30.96 -11.18 6.76
CA ASP A 637 32.03 -11.21 7.77
C ASP A 637 31.47 -11.45 9.18
N GLN A 638 30.27 -10.94 9.47
CA GLN A 638 29.58 -11.16 10.73
C GLN A 638 28.92 -12.54 10.80
N ALA A 639 28.32 -13.00 9.70
CA ALA A 639 27.71 -14.32 9.61
C ALA A 639 28.74 -15.45 9.70
N GLU A 640 29.98 -15.24 9.23
CA GLU A 640 31.08 -16.22 9.32
C GLU A 640 31.82 -16.17 10.67
N LYS A 641 31.51 -15.19 11.53
CA LYS A 641 32.15 -15.03 12.83
C LYS A 641 31.59 -16.02 13.85
N THR A 642 32.41 -16.97 14.28
CA THR A 642 32.03 -18.02 15.25
C THR A 642 31.50 -17.46 16.58
N ASP A 643 32.00 -16.31 17.06
CA ASP A 643 31.54 -15.64 18.30
C ASP A 643 30.05 -15.27 18.29
N ASN A 644 29.43 -15.21 17.12
CA ASN A 644 28.02 -14.91 16.95
C ASN A 644 27.11 -16.12 17.18
N TYR A 645 27.67 -17.32 17.38
CA TYR A 645 26.95 -18.57 17.56
C TYR A 645 27.35 -19.27 18.85
N VAL A 646 26.37 -19.78 19.62
CA VAL A 646 26.62 -20.61 20.81
C VAL A 646 25.72 -21.83 20.78
N ILE A 647 26.30 -23.02 20.61
CA ILE A 647 25.55 -24.29 20.58
C ILE A 647 25.48 -24.87 22.00
N LYS A 648 24.30 -25.36 22.40
CA LYS A 648 24.06 -25.89 23.74
C LYS A 648 23.31 -27.22 23.71
N LYS A 649 23.59 -28.09 24.68
CA LYS A 649 22.81 -29.30 24.99
C LYS A 649 22.28 -29.23 26.42
N GLY A 650 20.96 -29.30 26.57
CA GLY A 650 20.31 -29.18 27.90
C GLY A 650 20.63 -27.85 28.61
N GLY A 651 20.76 -26.76 27.84
CA GLY A 651 21.07 -25.42 28.35
C GLY A 651 22.54 -25.14 28.66
N LYS A 652 23.43 -26.12 28.48
CA LYS A 652 24.89 -25.95 28.66
C LYS A 652 25.58 -25.85 27.31
N GLU A 653 26.46 -24.88 27.17
CA GLU A 653 27.34 -24.74 26.01
C GLU A 653 28.18 -26.01 25.80
N ILE A 654 28.27 -26.44 24.55
CA ILE A 654 29.15 -27.54 24.17
C ILE A 654 30.54 -26.97 23.86
N ASP A 655 31.58 -27.66 24.33
CA ASP A 655 32.99 -27.25 24.14
C ASP A 655 33.52 -27.85 22.83
N GLU A 656 32.85 -27.53 21.72
CA GLU A 656 33.18 -28.04 20.38
C GLU A 656 33.63 -26.89 19.48
N SER A 657 34.76 -27.05 18.81
CA SER A 657 35.20 -26.09 17.81
C SER A 657 34.42 -26.27 16.50
N PHE A 658 34.13 -25.18 15.79
CA PHE A 658 33.44 -25.21 14.51
C PHE A 658 33.90 -24.06 13.61
N THR A 659 33.65 -24.21 12.31
CA THR A 659 33.78 -23.15 11.31
C THR A 659 32.40 -22.77 10.78
N VAL A 660 32.24 -21.53 10.32
CA VAL A 660 31.01 -21.06 9.69
C VAL A 660 31.35 -20.56 8.29
N GLU A 661 30.62 -21.05 7.28
CA GLU A 661 30.67 -20.57 5.91
C GLU A 661 29.31 -19.95 5.55
N TYR A 662 29.30 -18.69 5.11
CA TYR A 662 28.07 -18.05 4.67
C TYR A 662 27.92 -18.14 3.16
N LYS A 663 26.88 -18.85 2.73
CA LYS A 663 26.44 -18.97 1.35
C LYS A 663 25.41 -17.88 1.05
N SER A 664 25.87 -16.78 0.49
CA SER A 664 24.99 -15.65 0.14
C SER A 664 23.93 -16.05 -0.89
N ASP A 665 24.25 -16.92 -1.84
CA ASP A 665 23.32 -17.44 -2.85
C ASP A 665 22.20 -18.31 -2.27
N GLU A 666 22.27 -18.67 -0.98
CA GLU A 666 21.26 -19.47 -0.27
C GLU A 666 20.74 -18.76 0.99
N THR A 667 21.19 -17.52 1.27
CA THR A 667 20.97 -16.82 2.56
C THR A 667 21.24 -17.70 3.79
N LYS A 668 22.27 -18.56 3.69
CA LYS A 668 22.46 -19.69 4.59
C LYS A 668 23.88 -19.73 5.18
N ALA A 669 23.98 -19.80 6.50
CA ALA A 669 25.23 -20.15 7.18
C ALA A 669 25.31 -21.65 7.42
N VAL A 670 26.41 -22.26 6.99
CA VAL A 670 26.73 -23.66 7.21
C VAL A 670 27.80 -23.75 8.31
N ILE A 671 27.41 -24.28 9.45
CA ILE A 671 28.28 -24.53 10.59
C ILE A 671 28.80 -25.97 10.50
N THR A 672 30.12 -26.13 10.45
CA THR A 672 30.78 -27.45 10.42
C THR A 672 31.56 -27.64 11.71
N LEU A 673 31.17 -28.64 12.50
CA LEU A 673 31.76 -28.98 13.79
C LEU A 673 32.98 -29.88 13.63
N SER A 674 33.94 -29.73 14.54
CA SER A 674 35.14 -30.58 14.58
C SER A 674 34.86 -32.01 15.05
N GLU A 675 33.80 -32.21 15.86
CA GLU A 675 33.33 -33.52 16.29
C GLU A 675 31.83 -33.69 16.02
N LYS A 676 31.42 -34.95 15.87
CA LYS A 676 30.01 -35.32 15.67
C LYS A 676 29.21 -35.17 16.96
N LEU A 677 28.10 -34.47 16.88
CA LEU A 677 27.12 -34.38 17.96
C LEU A 677 26.36 -35.70 18.10
N ALA A 678 26.23 -36.15 19.34
CA ALA A 678 25.35 -37.27 19.65
C ALA A 678 23.88 -36.89 19.40
N GLY A 679 23.09 -37.84 18.90
CA GLY A 679 21.67 -37.63 18.62
C GLY A 679 20.89 -37.01 19.79
N GLY A 680 19.92 -36.17 19.46
CA GLY A 680 19.02 -35.51 20.40
C GLY A 680 18.81 -34.02 20.13
N LYS A 681 18.13 -33.35 21.07
CA LYS A 681 17.79 -31.93 20.97
C LYS A 681 18.90 -31.01 21.48
N TYR A 682 19.13 -29.95 20.72
CA TYR A 682 20.11 -28.91 20.96
C TYR A 682 19.45 -27.54 20.81
N THR A 683 20.13 -26.50 21.30
CA THR A 683 19.76 -25.11 21.02
C THR A 683 20.96 -24.36 20.48
N ILE A 684 20.73 -23.35 19.65
CA ILE A 684 21.75 -22.41 19.19
C ILE A 684 21.32 -20.99 19.53
N ASP A 685 22.21 -20.22 20.17
CA ASP A 685 22.05 -18.77 20.30
C ASP A 685 22.73 -18.09 19.11
N ILE A 686 22.06 -17.10 18.50
CA ILE A 686 22.56 -16.33 17.36
C ILE A 686 22.37 -14.84 17.64
N LYS A 687 23.41 -14.02 17.43
CA LYS A 687 23.40 -12.58 17.74
C LYS A 687 24.38 -11.78 16.88
N GLY A 688 24.21 -10.45 16.84
CA GLY A 688 25.25 -9.53 16.36
C GLY A 688 25.51 -9.55 14.87
N ILE A 689 24.59 -10.14 14.09
CA ILE A 689 24.64 -10.21 12.63
C ILE A 689 23.67 -9.16 12.09
N LYS A 690 24.14 -8.36 11.14
CA LYS A 690 23.37 -7.31 10.47
C LYS A 690 23.01 -7.73 9.05
N ASP A 691 21.95 -7.14 8.51
CA ASP A 691 21.64 -7.27 7.08
C ASP A 691 22.65 -6.54 6.18
N THR A 692 22.44 -6.64 4.87
CA THR A 692 23.20 -5.89 3.86
C THR A 692 22.55 -4.57 3.43
N SER A 693 21.47 -4.15 4.09
CA SER A 693 20.80 -2.89 3.80
C SER A 693 21.70 -1.69 4.10
N VAL A 694 21.30 -0.52 3.62
CA VAL A 694 21.99 0.75 3.94
C VAL A 694 21.96 1.03 5.45
N SER A 695 20.87 0.69 6.12
CA SER A 695 20.68 0.88 7.56
C SER A 695 21.52 -0.09 8.39
N GLN A 696 21.86 -1.25 7.82
CA GLN A 696 22.55 -2.35 8.50
C GLN A 696 21.84 -2.75 9.79
N ASN A 697 20.57 -3.16 9.69
CA ASN A 697 19.77 -3.45 10.87
C ASN A 697 20.31 -4.72 11.53
N GLU A 698 20.51 -4.66 12.85
CA GLU A 698 21.09 -5.77 13.62
C GLU A 698 20.00 -6.72 14.10
N MET A 699 20.18 -8.02 13.87
CA MET A 699 19.23 -9.02 14.34
C MET A 699 19.06 -8.98 15.85
N LYS A 700 17.83 -9.17 16.31
CA LYS A 700 17.58 -9.45 17.72
C LYS A 700 18.18 -10.81 18.07
N ALA A 701 18.92 -10.87 19.18
CA ALA A 701 19.47 -12.13 19.67
C ALA A 701 18.35 -13.16 19.87
N VAL A 702 18.55 -14.35 19.32
CA VAL A 702 17.56 -15.43 19.30
C VAL A 702 18.19 -16.73 19.78
N THR A 703 17.40 -17.56 20.46
CA THR A 703 17.76 -18.95 20.78
C THR A 703 16.77 -19.86 20.07
N LEU A 704 17.27 -20.77 19.23
CA LEU A 704 16.46 -21.69 18.44
C LEU A 704 16.79 -23.13 18.80
N GLU A 705 15.77 -23.99 18.80
CA GLU A 705 15.94 -25.43 18.99
C GLU A 705 16.18 -26.12 17.65
N PHE A 706 17.05 -27.14 17.65
CA PHE A 706 17.22 -28.04 16.51
C PHE A 706 17.48 -29.47 17.01
N GLU A 707 17.22 -30.47 16.16
CA GLU A 707 17.41 -31.88 16.50
C GLU A 707 18.48 -32.50 15.61
N VAL A 708 19.43 -33.20 16.24
CA VAL A 708 20.43 -34.01 15.56
C VAL A 708 19.92 -35.44 15.51
N THR A 709 19.68 -35.95 14.30
CA THR A 709 19.39 -37.37 14.11
C THR A 709 20.69 -38.16 14.02
N ASP A 710 20.85 -39.16 14.87
CA ASP A 710 21.96 -40.10 14.80
C ASP A 710 21.89 -40.90 13.49
N LYS A 711 22.92 -40.75 12.66
CA LYS A 711 23.07 -41.45 11.38
C LYS A 711 24.31 -42.34 11.38
N THR A 712 25.07 -42.38 12.47
CA THR A 712 26.26 -43.23 12.57
C THR A 712 25.85 -44.65 12.93
N ALA A 713 26.22 -45.62 12.09
CA ALA A 713 25.90 -47.01 12.38
C ALA A 713 26.68 -47.50 13.62
N PRO A 714 26.01 -48.16 14.59
CA PRO A 714 26.67 -48.68 15.77
C PRO A 714 27.66 -49.80 15.42
N THR A 715 28.83 -49.78 16.05
CA THR A 715 29.86 -50.82 15.93
C THR A 715 29.84 -51.76 17.12
N VAL A 716 30.23 -53.02 16.93
CA VAL A 716 30.34 -53.97 18.04
C VAL A 716 31.65 -53.73 18.80
N LYS A 717 31.57 -53.28 20.05
CA LYS A 717 32.72 -53.07 20.95
C LYS A 717 33.25 -54.39 21.52
N SER A 718 32.37 -55.29 21.92
CA SER A 718 32.78 -56.60 22.45
C SER A 718 31.68 -57.64 22.31
N VAL A 719 32.10 -58.89 22.21
CA VAL A 719 31.21 -60.06 22.27
C VAL A 719 31.73 -60.96 23.38
N THR A 720 30.93 -61.15 24.43
CA THR A 720 31.31 -61.98 25.58
C THR A 720 30.36 -63.15 25.70
N PHE A 721 30.91 -64.33 25.93
CA PHE A 721 30.14 -65.55 26.14
C PHE A 721 30.05 -65.87 27.63
N VAL A 722 28.83 -65.96 28.17
CA VAL A 722 28.60 -66.31 29.58
C VAL A 722 27.51 -67.39 29.66
N GLY A 723 27.93 -68.61 30.01
CA GLY A 723 27.03 -69.77 30.12
C GLY A 723 26.45 -70.18 28.75
N LYS A 724 25.18 -69.85 28.50
CA LYS A 724 24.47 -70.11 27.24
C LYS A 724 24.05 -68.84 26.50
N TYR A 725 24.54 -67.68 26.95
CA TYR A 725 24.17 -66.37 26.41
C TYR A 725 25.36 -65.69 25.75
N ILE A 726 25.08 -64.97 24.67
CA ILE A 726 26.00 -64.06 24.00
C ILE A 726 25.61 -62.65 24.40
N TYR A 727 26.53 -61.92 25.01
CA TYR A 727 26.38 -60.50 25.30
C TYR A 727 27.17 -59.71 24.25
N VAL A 728 26.46 -58.92 23.45
CA VAL A 728 27.04 -58.02 22.47
C VAL A 728 26.97 -56.60 23.04
N THR A 729 28.13 -55.96 23.18
CA THR A 729 28.20 -54.54 23.58
C THR A 729 28.42 -53.72 22.33
N PHE A 730 27.53 -52.76 22.07
CA PHE A 730 27.64 -51.85 20.93
C PHE A 730 28.38 -50.55 21.32
N SER A 731 28.79 -49.77 20.33
CA SER A 731 29.44 -48.46 20.51
C SER A 731 28.56 -47.49 21.28
N GLU A 732 27.25 -47.63 21.13
CA GLU A 732 26.20 -46.83 21.75
C GLU A 732 24.98 -47.66 22.16
N ALA A 733 23.99 -47.00 22.75
CA ALA A 733 22.74 -47.62 23.16
C ALA A 733 21.87 -47.93 21.93
N MET A 734 21.50 -49.19 21.76
CA MET A 734 20.64 -49.61 20.66
C MET A 734 19.17 -49.26 20.95
N SER A 735 18.42 -48.90 19.90
CA SER A 735 16.96 -48.81 20.01
C SER A 735 16.40 -50.17 20.45
N THR A 736 15.36 -50.15 21.30
CA THR A 736 14.64 -51.36 21.78
C THR A 736 13.31 -51.59 21.05
N LYS A 737 12.99 -50.75 20.06
CA LYS A 737 11.77 -50.85 19.22
C LYS A 737 12.05 -50.44 17.78
N GLY A 738 11.34 -51.06 16.82
CA GLY A 738 11.44 -50.75 15.38
C GLY A 738 12.29 -51.75 14.60
N ASN A 739 12.43 -51.55 13.29
CA ASN A 739 13.29 -52.39 12.46
C ASN A 739 14.76 -52.17 12.85
N GLY A 740 15.47 -53.24 13.20
CA GLY A 740 16.88 -53.18 13.62
C GLY A 740 17.12 -52.92 15.12
N SER A 741 16.07 -52.91 15.95
CA SER A 741 16.21 -52.82 17.42
C SER A 741 16.77 -54.10 18.04
N VAL A 742 17.48 -53.97 19.17
CA VAL A 742 18.13 -55.08 19.91
C VAL A 742 17.43 -55.36 21.24
#